data_AF-A0A978S2X8-F1
#
_entry.id   AF-A0A978S2X8-F1
#
_cell.length_a   1.000
_cell.length_b   1.000
_cell.length_c   1.000
_cell.angle_alpha   90.00
_cell.angle_beta   90.00
_cell.angle_gamma   90.00
#
_symmetry.space_group_name_H-M   'P 1'
#
loop_
_entity.id
_entity.type
_entity.pdbx_description
1 polymer ?
#
loop_
_entity_poly.entity_id
_entity_poly.type
_entity_poly.pdbx_seq_one_letter_code
_entity_poly.pdbx_strand_id
1 'polypeptide(L)'
;MLEMKFDFDGLIQLLARNLYSEKHVFIRELIQNAHDAIIRRRAQEGDTYSGKITIETRPDDLKFIIQDTGIGMSEQDLIEYLSTVGKGATRIARQEQQTEGLIGLFGIGFLSAFVVASRVEVKTRRFGESQGWIWQNSGNKDYTLDPCQIDQPGTIVTVFLKGEEEKGVILKEEVEKVIRRYADFLRIPIHLNGSSQPINAMRMPWERSGASPEEIEFDTRIYLDKTMRDYVLEVIPVNLPEQQINGALYITRTRTVQRSIPRAVRLFVNRMFICEKEPDLLPEWAEFVNGVICAEDGLLTLTAARDNFIRDEHLKHLQARLGDLIVHHMEKLAQKNPQRFSEILRFHNRSIKAACHYYDEFFDKFADLLEWRTNKGTPTTDLDDFNPEWRTIPKILELLPKRDNEPQILPYISSHNAANQYFQMADAANTLVVDASYTFEEELIKAYAERAGDRIKLVAVDRVDDPNVFKEAKDESDQHLKRLAESMSQVITPGGPGGTGRVRTEVRYFEPQDLTALIRSSEASTGEMKAREILNDPNSSTDLREMAQEMLGMARNASMRLVINANNPMVQRLAQQNFNDPDVINLMLNIYNSAILYNQELMTPQNARIFYEQFQKLMSRSLDYIVEQQDLQRQAETLEKERETLRKRDQKGPEPKHLIFFLMTPLGETYQSFIETVRDVIENRFGCQLFVANDRQFQDTVIDNVRSHMDQAHSFIAEVTDANPNVMFELGAARFDLRERPIVLMRRNSQQQLPADLLGRIYVNYDEKTGKELADYLENQLLNDQRIKLLLEKTGREYYISPKRLKEVSGWSQILEEQVWQSLAEQYPTKEAWRNASLDKVKSLLGKESDLGEVLLQRIQKSLGN
;
A
#
# COMPACT_ATOMS: atom_id res chain seq x y z
N MET A 1 -25.38 -5.85 -80.76
CA MET A 1 -25.27 -5.73 -79.31
C MET A 1 -24.97 -7.12 -78.76
N LEU A 2 -23.91 -7.26 -77.96
CA LEU A 2 -23.66 -8.48 -77.20
C LEU A 2 -24.25 -8.27 -75.81
N GLU A 3 -25.13 -9.18 -75.37
CA GLU A 3 -25.68 -9.15 -74.02
C GLU A 3 -24.66 -9.71 -73.02
N MET A 4 -24.64 -9.12 -71.83
CA MET A 4 -23.85 -9.60 -70.71
C MET A 4 -24.38 -10.97 -70.29
N LYS A 5 -23.51 -11.98 -70.23
CA LYS A 5 -23.88 -13.32 -69.77
C LYS A 5 -23.82 -13.36 -68.24
N PHE A 6 -24.87 -13.88 -67.63
CA PHE A 6 -25.01 -14.02 -66.18
C PHE A 6 -24.78 -15.46 -65.76
N ASP A 7 -23.82 -15.71 -64.88
CA ASP A 7 -23.59 -17.02 -64.26
C ASP A 7 -24.33 -17.09 -62.92
N PHE A 8 -25.51 -17.70 -62.95
CA PHE A 8 -26.35 -17.88 -61.78
C PHE A 8 -25.67 -18.77 -60.73
N ASP A 9 -25.04 -19.86 -61.16
CA ASP A 9 -24.40 -20.82 -60.25
C ASP A 9 -23.20 -20.16 -59.54
N GLY A 10 -22.43 -19.36 -60.28
CA GLY A 10 -21.35 -18.53 -59.75
C GLY A 10 -21.84 -17.47 -58.76
N LEU A 11 -22.98 -16.81 -59.03
CA LEU A 11 -23.58 -15.84 -58.10
C LEU A 11 -24.02 -16.52 -56.80
N ILE A 12 -24.73 -17.66 -56.87
CA ILE A 12 -25.18 -18.38 -55.68
C ILE A 12 -23.97 -18.80 -54.83
N GLN A 13 -22.92 -19.32 -55.45
CA GLN A 13 -21.68 -19.65 -54.75
C GLN A 13 -21.00 -18.42 -54.12
N LEU A 14 -21.03 -17.27 -54.80
CA LEU A 14 -20.45 -16.03 -54.30
C LEU A 14 -21.26 -15.45 -53.13
N LEU A 15 -22.59 -15.41 -53.23
CA LEU A 15 -23.48 -14.98 -52.14
C LEU A 15 -23.32 -15.92 -50.93
N ALA A 16 -23.28 -17.23 -51.18
CA ALA A 16 -23.10 -18.25 -50.14
C ALA A 16 -21.73 -18.17 -49.45
N ARG A 17 -20.66 -17.80 -50.16
CA ARG A 17 -19.29 -17.73 -49.60
C ARG A 17 -18.94 -16.38 -48.96
N ASN A 18 -19.46 -15.26 -49.48
CA ASN A 18 -18.98 -13.92 -49.11
C ASN A 18 -19.98 -13.08 -48.29
N LEU A 19 -21.29 -13.37 -48.32
CA LEU A 19 -22.29 -12.63 -47.54
C LEU A 19 -22.72 -13.33 -46.24
N TYR A 20 -22.48 -14.64 -46.14
CA TYR A 20 -22.97 -15.46 -45.04
C TYR A 20 -21.83 -16.30 -44.45
N SER A 21 -21.01 -15.66 -43.61
CA SER A 21 -19.89 -16.31 -42.91
C SER A 21 -20.36 -17.34 -41.86
N GLU A 22 -21.56 -17.17 -41.30
CA GLU A 22 -22.19 -18.12 -40.37
C GLU A 22 -23.27 -18.98 -41.05
N LYS A 23 -23.18 -20.31 -40.92
CA LYS A 23 -24.14 -21.25 -41.51
C LYS A 23 -25.56 -21.12 -40.97
N HIS A 24 -25.76 -20.51 -39.80
CA HIS A 24 -27.09 -20.36 -39.19
C HIS A 24 -27.93 -19.22 -39.79
N VAL A 25 -27.36 -18.39 -40.67
CA VAL A 25 -28.06 -17.21 -41.21
C VAL A 25 -29.32 -17.58 -42.01
N PHE A 26 -29.36 -18.75 -42.67
CA PHE A 26 -30.57 -19.14 -43.40
C PHE A 26 -31.81 -19.27 -42.49
N ILE A 27 -31.63 -19.72 -41.24
CA ILE A 27 -32.73 -19.82 -40.27
C ILE A 27 -33.29 -18.43 -39.97
N ARG A 28 -32.39 -17.44 -39.75
CA ARG A 28 -32.76 -16.03 -39.54
C ARG A 28 -33.53 -15.48 -40.74
N GLU A 29 -33.04 -15.68 -41.96
CA GLU A 29 -33.69 -15.18 -43.18
C GLU A 29 -35.07 -15.83 -43.40
N LEU A 30 -35.20 -17.13 -43.14
CA LEU A 30 -36.49 -17.82 -43.25
C LEU A 30 -37.50 -17.35 -42.19
N ILE A 31 -37.06 -17.13 -40.95
CA ILE A 31 -37.91 -16.53 -39.89
C ILE A 31 -38.37 -15.13 -40.29
N GLN A 32 -37.47 -14.33 -40.88
CA GLN A 32 -37.79 -12.99 -41.36
C GLN A 32 -38.86 -13.01 -42.47
N ASN A 33 -38.71 -13.91 -43.45
CA ASN A 33 -39.69 -14.05 -44.53
C ASN A 33 -41.06 -14.52 -44.01
N ALA A 34 -41.05 -15.47 -43.06
CA ALA A 34 -42.25 -15.95 -42.38
C ALA A 34 -42.95 -14.83 -41.59
N HIS A 35 -42.17 -14.01 -40.87
CA HIS A 35 -42.69 -12.83 -40.17
C HIS A 35 -43.36 -11.85 -41.14
N ASP A 36 -42.67 -11.49 -42.23
CA ASP A 36 -43.19 -10.55 -43.23
C ASP A 36 -44.47 -11.04 -43.87
N ALA A 37 -44.56 -12.34 -44.19
CA ALA A 37 -45.76 -12.95 -44.73
C ALA A 37 -46.95 -12.82 -43.76
N ILE A 38 -46.72 -12.97 -42.45
CA ILE A 38 -47.75 -12.81 -41.42
C ILE A 38 -48.17 -11.34 -41.27
N ILE A 39 -47.23 -10.40 -41.26
CA ILE A 39 -47.54 -8.96 -41.21
C ILE A 39 -48.38 -8.54 -42.42
N ARG A 40 -48.03 -8.99 -43.64
CA ARG A 40 -48.81 -8.73 -44.86
C ARG A 40 -50.23 -9.28 -44.77
N ARG A 41 -50.39 -10.48 -44.21
CA ARG A 41 -51.73 -11.05 -43.99
C ARG A 41 -52.52 -10.26 -42.97
N ARG A 42 -51.90 -9.86 -41.86
CA ARG A 42 -52.54 -9.02 -40.84
C ARG A 42 -53.02 -7.69 -41.42
N ALA A 43 -52.25 -7.08 -42.31
CA ALA A 43 -52.67 -5.85 -43.00
C ALA A 43 -53.94 -6.03 -43.87
N GLN A 44 -54.21 -7.26 -44.37
CA GLN A 44 -55.40 -7.57 -45.17
C GLN A 44 -56.57 -8.11 -44.34
N GLU A 45 -56.32 -8.99 -43.38
CA GLU A 45 -57.34 -9.67 -42.56
C GLU A 45 -57.73 -8.86 -41.30
N GLY A 46 -56.89 -7.90 -40.90
CA GLY A 46 -57.06 -7.05 -39.72
C GLY A 46 -56.26 -7.51 -38.49
N ASP A 47 -56.19 -6.65 -37.48
CA ASP A 47 -55.35 -6.83 -36.26
C ASP A 47 -55.74 -8.02 -35.38
N THR A 48 -56.92 -8.61 -35.58
CA THR A 48 -57.35 -9.83 -34.89
C THR A 48 -56.54 -11.06 -35.31
N TYR A 49 -55.86 -11.00 -36.46
CA TYR A 49 -55.02 -12.08 -36.95
C TYR A 49 -53.65 -12.12 -36.24
N SER A 50 -53.44 -13.10 -35.37
CA SER A 50 -52.19 -13.21 -34.59
C SER A 50 -51.04 -13.89 -35.36
N GLY A 51 -51.34 -14.91 -36.16
CA GLY A 51 -50.36 -15.72 -36.90
C GLY A 51 -49.38 -16.51 -36.00
N LYS A 52 -48.65 -17.45 -36.58
CA LYS A 52 -47.59 -18.21 -35.88
C LYS A 52 -46.55 -18.74 -36.85
N ILE A 53 -45.36 -19.01 -36.31
CA ILE A 53 -44.28 -19.71 -37.00
C ILE A 53 -44.03 -21.03 -36.28
N THR A 54 -43.92 -22.12 -37.02
CA THR A 54 -43.57 -23.45 -36.51
C THR A 54 -42.30 -23.91 -37.20
N ILE A 55 -41.31 -24.33 -36.42
CA ILE A 55 -40.06 -24.90 -36.91
C ILE A 55 -39.99 -26.35 -36.46
N GLU A 56 -39.63 -27.23 -37.38
CA GLU A 56 -39.38 -28.65 -37.12
C GLU A 56 -37.99 -29.02 -37.63
N THR A 57 -37.17 -29.56 -36.74
CA THR A 57 -35.83 -30.06 -37.04
C THR A 57 -35.84 -31.57 -37.09
N ARG A 58 -35.39 -32.16 -38.19
CA ARG A 58 -35.19 -33.61 -38.32
C ARG A 58 -33.76 -33.89 -38.77
N PRO A 59 -32.77 -33.81 -37.85
CA PRO A 59 -31.37 -34.07 -38.18
C PRO A 59 -31.18 -35.44 -38.83
N ASP A 60 -31.83 -36.50 -38.33
CA ASP A 60 -31.71 -37.86 -38.87
C ASP A 60 -32.23 -38.00 -40.30
N ASP A 61 -33.25 -37.22 -40.67
CA ASP A 61 -33.80 -37.16 -42.03
C ASP A 61 -33.08 -36.14 -42.92
N LEU A 62 -32.07 -35.42 -42.40
CA LEU A 62 -31.40 -34.29 -43.05
C LEU A 62 -32.38 -33.18 -43.49
N LYS A 63 -33.37 -32.86 -42.66
CA LYS A 63 -34.42 -31.89 -42.97
C LYS A 63 -34.58 -30.82 -41.90
N PHE A 64 -34.74 -29.59 -42.35
CA PHE A 64 -35.24 -28.46 -41.57
C PHE A 64 -36.51 -27.94 -42.22
N ILE A 65 -37.58 -27.79 -41.44
CA ILE A 65 -38.88 -27.37 -41.94
C ILE A 65 -39.31 -26.13 -41.16
N ILE A 66 -39.75 -25.10 -41.87
CA ILE A 66 -40.36 -23.91 -41.27
C ILE A 66 -41.71 -23.66 -41.95
N GLN A 67 -42.72 -23.41 -41.14
CA GLN A 67 -44.08 -23.14 -41.56
C GLN A 67 -44.55 -21.81 -40.97
N ASP A 68 -45.10 -20.95 -41.80
CA ASP A 68 -45.80 -19.75 -41.39
C ASP A 68 -47.28 -19.83 -41.79
N THR A 69 -48.12 -19.13 -41.04
CA THR A 69 -49.54 -18.97 -41.38
C THR A 69 -49.80 -17.66 -42.14
N GLY A 70 -48.79 -17.08 -42.78
CA GLY A 70 -48.86 -15.77 -43.42
C GLY A 70 -49.73 -15.73 -44.67
N ILE A 71 -49.50 -14.71 -45.50
CA ILE A 71 -50.31 -14.44 -46.69
C ILE A 71 -50.21 -15.54 -47.76
N GLY A 72 -49.13 -16.32 -47.76
CA GLY A 72 -48.83 -17.29 -48.80
C GLY A 72 -48.51 -16.63 -50.15
N MET A 73 -48.34 -17.44 -51.18
CA MET A 73 -47.98 -17.00 -52.53
C MET A 73 -48.87 -17.67 -53.58
N SER A 74 -49.22 -16.94 -54.63
CA SER A 74 -49.83 -17.48 -55.85
C SER A 74 -48.75 -18.02 -56.80
N GLU A 75 -49.17 -18.62 -57.92
CA GLU A 75 -48.26 -19.05 -59.00
C GLU A 75 -47.37 -17.89 -59.49
N GLN A 76 -47.97 -16.72 -59.70
CA GLN A 76 -47.28 -15.53 -60.20
C GLN A 76 -46.27 -15.01 -59.17
N ASP A 77 -46.63 -15.00 -57.88
CA ASP A 77 -45.71 -14.61 -56.81
C ASP A 77 -44.48 -15.53 -56.76
N LEU A 78 -44.65 -16.84 -56.93
CA LEU A 78 -43.54 -17.80 -56.93
C LEU A 78 -42.58 -17.55 -58.09
N ILE A 79 -43.12 -17.30 -59.29
CA ILE A 79 -42.31 -16.97 -60.48
C ILE A 79 -41.58 -15.63 -60.29
N GLU A 80 -42.26 -14.64 -59.70
CA GLU A 80 -41.69 -13.30 -59.55
C GLU A 80 -40.65 -13.21 -58.41
N TYR A 81 -40.87 -13.88 -57.28
CA TYR A 81 -40.07 -13.71 -56.07
C TYR A 81 -39.04 -14.80 -55.82
N LEU A 82 -39.31 -16.04 -56.23
CA LEU A 82 -38.36 -17.16 -56.05
C LEU A 82 -37.57 -17.46 -57.31
N SER A 83 -38.18 -17.27 -58.48
CA SER A 83 -37.57 -17.63 -59.77
C SER A 83 -36.87 -16.46 -60.48
N THR A 84 -36.92 -15.24 -59.93
CA THR A 84 -36.23 -14.06 -60.46
C THR A 84 -35.29 -13.44 -59.42
N VAL A 85 -33.98 -13.50 -59.65
CA VAL A 85 -32.97 -12.97 -58.71
C VAL A 85 -33.10 -11.45 -58.58
N GLY A 86 -33.12 -10.96 -57.33
CA GLY A 86 -33.13 -9.52 -57.03
C GLY A 86 -34.50 -8.86 -57.13
N LYS A 87 -35.58 -9.64 -57.25
CA LYS A 87 -36.97 -9.21 -57.02
C LYS A 87 -37.49 -9.89 -55.75
N GLY A 88 -38.22 -9.15 -54.91
CA GLY A 88 -38.79 -9.69 -53.69
C GLY A 88 -40.08 -8.98 -53.30
N ALA A 89 -41.08 -9.75 -52.88
CA ALA A 89 -42.43 -9.26 -52.56
C ALA A 89 -42.42 -8.12 -51.54
N THR A 90 -41.56 -8.24 -50.52
CA THR A 90 -41.40 -7.25 -49.46
C THR A 90 -40.82 -5.93 -49.98
N ARG A 91 -39.93 -5.97 -50.99
CA ARG A 91 -39.34 -4.77 -51.59
C ARG A 91 -40.38 -3.97 -52.37
N ILE A 92 -41.22 -4.66 -53.14
CA ILE A 92 -42.30 -4.03 -53.93
C ILE A 92 -43.34 -3.42 -52.99
N ALA A 93 -43.79 -4.16 -51.98
CA ALA A 93 -44.76 -3.68 -50.99
C ALA A 93 -44.25 -2.43 -50.21
N ARG A 94 -42.94 -2.35 -49.92
CA ARG A 94 -42.32 -1.17 -49.31
C ARG A 94 -42.23 0.02 -50.26
N GLN A 95 -41.87 -0.20 -51.53
CA GLN A 95 -41.84 0.86 -52.55
C GLN A 95 -43.22 1.47 -52.80
N GLU A 96 -44.28 0.68 -52.60
CA GLU A 96 -45.68 1.10 -52.72
C GLU A 96 -46.26 1.64 -51.39
N GLN A 97 -45.47 1.75 -50.31
CA GLN A 97 -45.89 2.20 -48.97
C GLN A 97 -47.12 1.48 -48.38
N GLN A 98 -47.37 0.22 -48.76
CA GLN A 98 -48.62 -0.47 -48.39
C GLN A 98 -48.62 -1.09 -46.98
N THR A 99 -47.47 -1.29 -46.33
CA THR A 99 -47.42 -2.01 -45.03
C THR A 99 -46.20 -1.61 -44.19
N GLU A 100 -46.44 -1.14 -42.96
CA GLU A 100 -45.41 -0.87 -41.94
C GLU A 100 -44.96 -2.16 -41.22
N GLY A 101 -43.75 -2.17 -40.65
CA GLY A 101 -43.23 -3.29 -39.86
C GLY A 101 -42.72 -4.51 -40.66
N LEU A 102 -42.69 -4.41 -42.01
CA LEU A 102 -41.99 -5.38 -42.84
C LEU A 102 -40.50 -5.35 -42.55
N ILE A 103 -39.84 -6.50 -42.58
CA ILE A 103 -38.43 -6.60 -42.29
C ILE A 103 -37.64 -6.64 -43.61
N GLY A 104 -37.84 -7.56 -44.56
CA GLY A 104 -36.98 -7.82 -45.75
C GLY A 104 -36.83 -6.72 -46.82
N LEU A 105 -35.64 -6.63 -47.47
CA LEU A 105 -35.29 -5.58 -48.47
C LEU A 105 -34.82 -6.08 -49.86
N PHE A 106 -34.03 -7.15 -49.93
CA PHE A 106 -33.21 -7.46 -51.14
C PHE A 106 -33.72 -8.62 -52.01
N GLY A 107 -34.66 -9.44 -51.52
CA GLY A 107 -35.18 -10.59 -52.28
C GLY A 107 -34.16 -11.72 -52.53
N ILE A 108 -33.02 -11.72 -51.82
CA ILE A 108 -31.95 -12.73 -51.94
C ILE A 108 -31.84 -13.65 -50.72
N GLY A 109 -32.52 -13.31 -49.61
CA GLY A 109 -32.40 -14.03 -48.34
C GLY A 109 -32.80 -15.50 -48.43
N PHE A 110 -33.71 -15.85 -49.35
CA PHE A 110 -34.08 -17.24 -49.61
C PHE A 110 -32.91 -18.09 -50.16
N LEU A 111 -32.00 -17.48 -50.91
CA LEU A 111 -30.84 -18.17 -51.51
C LEU A 111 -29.81 -18.58 -50.44
N SER A 112 -29.84 -17.96 -49.26
CA SER A 112 -28.99 -18.36 -48.12
C SER A 112 -29.22 -19.81 -47.68
N ALA A 113 -30.40 -20.40 -47.94
CA ALA A 113 -30.68 -21.79 -47.62
C ALA A 113 -29.74 -22.75 -48.38
N PHE A 114 -29.36 -22.42 -49.62
CA PHE A 114 -28.44 -23.24 -50.43
C PHE A 114 -26.98 -23.23 -49.93
N VAL A 115 -26.65 -22.46 -48.88
CA VAL A 115 -25.39 -22.64 -48.15
C VAL A 115 -25.31 -24.06 -47.60
N VAL A 116 -26.38 -24.52 -46.93
CA VAL A 116 -26.44 -25.83 -46.25
C VAL A 116 -27.32 -26.85 -46.99
N ALA A 117 -28.15 -26.42 -47.94
CA ALA A 117 -29.16 -27.26 -48.60
C ALA A 117 -28.71 -27.84 -49.94
N SER A 118 -29.00 -29.12 -50.18
CA SER A 118 -28.95 -29.75 -51.50
C SER A 118 -30.21 -29.45 -52.32
N ARG A 119 -31.34 -29.26 -51.64
CA ARG A 119 -32.64 -28.97 -52.24
C ARG A 119 -33.50 -28.16 -51.29
N VAL A 120 -34.32 -27.26 -51.84
CA VAL A 120 -35.35 -26.55 -51.09
C VAL A 120 -36.71 -26.78 -51.77
N GLU A 121 -37.73 -27.04 -50.97
CA GLU A 121 -39.11 -27.19 -51.38
C GLU A 121 -39.97 -26.14 -50.67
N VAL A 122 -40.82 -25.44 -51.41
CA VAL A 122 -41.75 -24.43 -50.90
C VAL A 122 -43.17 -24.83 -51.28
N LYS A 123 -43.97 -25.20 -50.29
CA LYS A 123 -45.41 -25.45 -50.43
C LYS A 123 -46.17 -24.25 -49.91
N THR A 124 -47.03 -23.64 -50.71
CA THR A 124 -47.72 -22.40 -50.32
C THR A 124 -49.12 -22.31 -50.91
N ARG A 125 -50.04 -21.69 -50.14
CA ARG A 125 -51.37 -21.33 -50.61
C ARG A 125 -51.66 -19.90 -50.19
N ARG A 126 -52.02 -19.05 -51.15
CA ARG A 126 -52.34 -17.65 -50.89
C ARG A 126 -53.66 -17.50 -50.14
N PHE A 127 -53.70 -16.59 -49.19
CA PHE A 127 -54.93 -16.21 -48.49
C PHE A 127 -55.95 -15.65 -49.49
N GLY A 128 -57.18 -16.14 -49.42
CA GLY A 128 -58.24 -15.85 -50.39
C GLY A 128 -58.28 -16.78 -51.61
N GLU A 129 -57.28 -17.63 -51.83
CA GLU A 129 -57.23 -18.58 -52.94
C GLU A 129 -57.41 -20.03 -52.48
N SER A 130 -58.03 -20.87 -53.30
CA SER A 130 -58.23 -22.31 -53.02
C SER A 130 -57.08 -23.20 -53.48
N GLN A 131 -56.36 -22.78 -54.53
CA GLN A 131 -55.27 -23.56 -55.13
C GLN A 131 -53.95 -23.35 -54.38
N GLY A 132 -53.28 -24.44 -54.00
CA GLY A 132 -51.91 -24.41 -53.49
C GLY A 132 -50.89 -24.75 -54.58
N TRP A 133 -49.64 -24.42 -54.33
CA TRP A 133 -48.52 -24.62 -55.24
C TRP A 133 -47.31 -25.20 -54.50
N ILE A 134 -46.58 -26.07 -55.19
CA ILE A 134 -45.29 -26.60 -54.73
C ILE A 134 -44.20 -26.16 -55.69
N TRP A 135 -43.19 -25.47 -55.17
CA TRP A 135 -41.99 -25.06 -55.89
C TRP A 135 -40.80 -25.87 -55.36
N GLN A 136 -39.96 -26.40 -56.25
CA GLN A 136 -38.76 -27.16 -55.86
C GLN A 136 -37.54 -26.74 -56.68
N ASN A 137 -36.40 -26.62 -56.01
CA ASN A 137 -35.12 -26.28 -56.65
C ASN A 137 -33.94 -26.94 -55.92
N SER A 138 -32.95 -27.39 -56.69
CA SER A 138 -31.77 -28.12 -56.20
C SER A 138 -30.49 -27.27 -56.20
N GLY A 139 -30.63 -25.95 -56.09
CA GLY A 139 -29.52 -24.99 -56.05
C GLY A 139 -28.93 -24.65 -57.43
N ASN A 140 -29.71 -24.88 -58.49
CA ASN A 140 -29.34 -24.56 -59.87
C ASN A 140 -30.42 -23.65 -60.50
N LYS A 141 -30.22 -23.26 -61.76
CA LYS A 141 -31.15 -22.41 -62.51
C LYS A 141 -32.54 -23.03 -62.79
N ASP A 142 -32.67 -24.35 -62.64
CA ASP A 142 -33.88 -25.09 -63.01
C ASP A 142 -34.76 -25.34 -61.77
N TYR A 143 -36.06 -25.11 -61.87
CA TYR A 143 -37.02 -25.37 -60.80
C TYR A 143 -38.29 -26.03 -61.34
N THR A 144 -39.03 -26.72 -60.48
CA THR A 144 -40.36 -27.22 -60.79
C THR A 144 -41.42 -26.42 -60.05
N LEU A 145 -42.60 -26.29 -60.66
CA LEU A 145 -43.76 -25.61 -60.09
C LEU A 145 -45.01 -26.40 -60.47
N ASP A 146 -45.64 -27.02 -59.48
CA ASP A 146 -46.81 -27.88 -59.68
C ASP A 146 -47.96 -27.47 -58.75
N PRO A 147 -49.23 -27.68 -59.13
CA PRO A 147 -50.36 -27.50 -58.23
C PRO A 147 -50.32 -28.56 -57.11
N CYS A 148 -50.61 -28.15 -55.88
CA CYS A 148 -50.75 -29.07 -54.74
C CYS A 148 -51.90 -28.67 -53.81
N GLN A 149 -52.29 -29.59 -52.93
CA GLN A 149 -53.34 -29.37 -51.94
C GLN A 149 -52.73 -28.98 -50.59
N ILE A 150 -53.18 -27.84 -50.04
CA ILE A 150 -52.74 -27.31 -48.75
C ILE A 150 -53.96 -26.77 -47.99
N ASP A 151 -54.20 -27.31 -46.80
CA ASP A 151 -55.45 -27.06 -46.07
C ASP A 151 -55.59 -25.62 -45.57
N GLN A 152 -54.49 -24.96 -45.20
CA GLN A 152 -54.49 -23.62 -44.59
C GLN A 152 -53.63 -22.65 -45.40
N PRO A 153 -53.98 -21.35 -45.48
CA PRO A 153 -53.14 -20.36 -46.14
C PRO A 153 -51.82 -20.15 -45.38
N GLY A 154 -50.76 -19.84 -46.12
CA GLY A 154 -49.40 -19.69 -45.60
C GLY A 154 -48.37 -20.42 -46.44
N THR A 155 -47.17 -20.59 -45.90
CA THR A 155 -46.05 -21.23 -46.61
C THR A 155 -45.34 -22.24 -45.69
N ILE A 156 -44.93 -23.37 -46.27
CA ILE A 156 -44.08 -24.39 -45.67
C ILE A 156 -42.81 -24.49 -46.52
N VAL A 157 -41.66 -24.19 -45.92
CA VAL A 157 -40.35 -24.34 -46.55
C VAL A 157 -39.66 -25.56 -45.94
N THR A 158 -39.30 -26.52 -46.78
CA THR A 158 -38.49 -27.69 -46.40
C THR A 158 -37.11 -27.57 -47.01
N VAL A 159 -36.10 -27.53 -46.15
CA VAL A 159 -34.68 -27.46 -46.50
C VAL A 159 -34.08 -28.86 -46.33
N PHE A 160 -33.63 -29.45 -47.42
CA PHE A 160 -32.93 -30.75 -47.44
C PHE A 160 -31.43 -30.48 -47.40
N LEU A 161 -30.74 -30.95 -46.36
CA LEU A 161 -29.31 -30.67 -46.17
C LEU A 161 -28.44 -31.37 -47.23
N LYS A 162 -27.22 -30.85 -47.46
CA LYS A 162 -26.24 -31.43 -48.40
C LYS A 162 -25.63 -32.73 -47.91
N GLY A 163 -25.45 -32.87 -46.60
CA GLY A 163 -24.78 -34.01 -46.00
C GLY A 163 -24.85 -34.00 -44.47
N GLU A 164 -24.31 -35.08 -43.89
CA GLU A 164 -24.25 -35.34 -42.44
C GLU A 164 -23.50 -34.24 -41.67
N GLU A 165 -22.49 -33.62 -42.31
CA GLU A 165 -21.68 -32.54 -41.75
C GLU A 165 -22.49 -31.28 -41.41
N GLU A 166 -23.65 -31.10 -42.02
CA GLU A 166 -24.53 -29.95 -41.77
C GLU A 166 -25.55 -30.20 -40.64
N LYS A 167 -25.67 -31.44 -40.14
CA LYS A 167 -26.63 -31.78 -39.06
C LYS A 167 -26.48 -30.89 -37.83
N GLY A 168 -25.24 -30.53 -37.49
CA GLY A 168 -24.93 -29.66 -36.36
C GLY A 168 -25.67 -28.32 -36.39
N VAL A 169 -25.94 -27.78 -37.59
CA VAL A 169 -26.57 -26.46 -37.77
C VAL A 169 -28.06 -26.46 -37.38
N ILE A 170 -28.71 -27.62 -37.47
CA ILE A 170 -30.16 -27.78 -37.25
C ILE A 170 -30.49 -28.58 -35.98
N LEU A 171 -29.51 -28.83 -35.11
CA LEU A 171 -29.77 -29.41 -33.79
C LEU A 171 -30.74 -28.52 -33.02
N LYS A 172 -31.63 -29.12 -32.23
CA LYS A 172 -32.68 -28.40 -31.50
C LYS A 172 -32.10 -27.26 -30.68
N GLU A 173 -31.02 -27.51 -29.94
CA GLU A 173 -30.36 -26.54 -29.07
C GLU A 173 -29.75 -25.38 -29.88
N GLU A 174 -29.19 -25.67 -31.05
CA GLU A 174 -28.61 -24.64 -31.92
C GLU A 174 -29.70 -23.78 -32.57
N VAL A 175 -30.78 -24.39 -33.04
CA VAL A 175 -31.93 -23.64 -33.58
C VAL A 175 -32.58 -22.77 -32.50
N GLU A 176 -32.71 -23.29 -31.27
CA GLU A 176 -33.21 -22.51 -30.13
C GLU A 176 -32.30 -21.30 -29.84
N LYS A 177 -30.98 -21.47 -29.82
CA LYS A 177 -30.02 -20.36 -29.68
C LYS A 177 -30.18 -19.33 -30.80
N VAL A 178 -30.36 -19.77 -32.04
CA VAL A 178 -30.56 -18.88 -33.20
C VAL A 178 -31.86 -18.09 -33.06
N ILE A 179 -32.96 -18.72 -32.66
CA ILE A 179 -34.23 -18.03 -32.40
C ILE A 179 -34.06 -16.98 -31.29
N ARG A 180 -33.46 -17.37 -30.15
CA ARG A 180 -33.18 -16.49 -29.02
C ARG A 180 -32.18 -15.37 -29.33
N ARG A 181 -31.28 -15.56 -30.28
CA ARG A 181 -30.33 -14.54 -30.72
C ARG A 181 -30.99 -13.55 -31.67
N TYR A 182 -31.66 -14.06 -32.71
CA TYR A 182 -32.07 -13.22 -33.83
C TYR A 182 -33.51 -12.70 -33.77
N ALA A 183 -34.41 -13.44 -33.13
CA ALA A 183 -35.86 -13.26 -33.25
C ALA A 183 -36.58 -13.28 -31.89
N ASP A 184 -35.86 -13.13 -30.78
CA ASP A 184 -36.42 -13.28 -29.43
C ASP A 184 -37.57 -12.30 -29.15
N PHE A 185 -37.53 -11.13 -29.77
CA PHE A 185 -38.51 -10.06 -29.53
C PHE A 185 -39.56 -9.90 -30.64
N LEU A 186 -39.56 -10.77 -31.65
CA LEU A 186 -40.65 -10.81 -32.63
C LEU A 186 -41.97 -11.08 -31.92
N ARG A 187 -43.01 -10.29 -32.22
CA ARG A 187 -44.34 -10.45 -31.58
C ARG A 187 -45.10 -11.70 -32.03
N ILE A 188 -44.58 -12.41 -33.03
CA ILE A 188 -45.16 -13.63 -33.57
C ILE A 188 -44.58 -14.82 -32.80
N PRO A 189 -45.42 -15.74 -32.29
CA PRO A 189 -44.92 -16.90 -31.54
C PRO A 189 -44.23 -17.90 -32.47
N ILE A 190 -43.00 -18.29 -32.09
CA ILE A 190 -42.18 -19.28 -32.79
C ILE A 190 -42.14 -20.57 -31.97
N HIS A 191 -42.70 -21.65 -32.49
CA HIS A 191 -42.69 -22.97 -31.82
C HIS A 191 -41.64 -23.87 -32.46
N LEU A 192 -40.95 -24.67 -31.66
CA LEU A 192 -39.90 -25.59 -32.12
C LEU A 192 -40.25 -27.03 -31.74
N ASN A 193 -40.27 -27.93 -32.73
CA ASN A 193 -40.52 -29.37 -32.56
C ASN A 193 -41.79 -29.68 -31.74
N GLY A 194 -42.88 -28.94 -32.00
CA GLY A 194 -44.16 -29.13 -31.32
C GLY A 194 -44.21 -28.64 -29.88
N SER A 195 -43.29 -27.77 -29.46
CA SER A 195 -43.35 -27.12 -28.14
C SER A 195 -44.71 -26.46 -27.89
N SER A 196 -45.25 -26.59 -26.67
CA SER A 196 -46.52 -25.96 -26.30
C SER A 196 -46.39 -24.46 -26.01
N GLN A 197 -45.19 -24.02 -25.64
CA GLN A 197 -44.84 -22.63 -25.43
C GLN A 197 -43.94 -22.12 -26.57
N PRO A 198 -44.06 -20.85 -26.95
CA PRO A 198 -43.15 -20.24 -27.91
C PRO A 198 -41.73 -20.18 -27.33
N ILE A 199 -40.75 -20.38 -28.21
CA ILE A 199 -39.34 -20.29 -27.87
C ILE A 199 -38.92 -18.83 -27.70
N ASN A 200 -39.41 -17.90 -28.52
CA ASN A 200 -39.08 -16.49 -28.39
C ASN A 200 -39.84 -15.80 -27.24
N ALA A 201 -39.21 -14.81 -26.60
CA ALA A 201 -39.80 -14.03 -25.51
C ALA A 201 -41.00 -13.15 -25.94
N MET A 202 -41.04 -12.73 -27.21
CA MET A 202 -42.04 -11.86 -27.86
C MET A 202 -42.19 -10.44 -27.31
N ARG A 203 -41.76 -10.18 -26.08
CA ARG A 203 -41.85 -8.87 -25.42
C ARG A 203 -40.50 -8.48 -24.83
N MET A 204 -40.16 -7.22 -25.02
CA MET A 204 -39.02 -6.62 -24.34
C MET A 204 -39.41 -6.24 -22.90
N PRO A 205 -38.48 -6.29 -21.93
CA PRO A 205 -38.77 -5.96 -20.53
C PRO A 205 -39.36 -4.55 -20.34
N TRP A 206 -38.89 -3.57 -21.11
CA TRP A 206 -39.32 -2.17 -21.05
C TRP A 206 -40.68 -1.87 -21.70
N GLU A 207 -41.33 -2.86 -22.33
CA GLU A 207 -42.63 -2.69 -22.99
C GLU A 207 -43.82 -3.13 -22.12
N ARG A 208 -43.57 -3.43 -20.84
CA ARG A 208 -44.59 -3.98 -19.95
C ARG A 208 -45.68 -2.94 -19.63
N SER A 209 -46.82 -3.07 -20.30
CA SER A 209 -47.99 -2.21 -20.06
C SER A 209 -48.58 -2.42 -18.67
N GLY A 210 -48.94 -1.33 -17.99
CA GLY A 210 -49.57 -1.36 -16.66
C GLY A 210 -48.62 -1.63 -15.48
N ALA A 211 -47.32 -1.76 -15.73
CA ALA A 211 -46.29 -1.83 -14.69
C ALA A 211 -45.83 -0.42 -14.28
N SER A 212 -45.44 -0.29 -13.01
CA SER A 212 -44.76 0.89 -12.49
C SER A 212 -43.36 1.05 -13.11
N PRO A 213 -42.80 2.27 -13.17
CA PRO A 213 -41.42 2.48 -13.62
C PRO A 213 -40.39 1.62 -12.87
N GLU A 214 -40.59 1.39 -11.58
CA GLU A 214 -39.71 0.58 -10.74
C GLU A 214 -39.77 -0.91 -11.11
N GLU A 215 -40.95 -1.44 -11.43
CA GLU A 215 -41.09 -2.81 -11.94
C GLU A 215 -40.43 -2.99 -13.31
N ILE A 216 -40.59 -1.99 -14.19
CA ILE A 216 -39.93 -1.98 -15.50
C ILE A 216 -38.40 -1.94 -15.34
N GLU A 217 -37.88 -1.10 -14.45
CA GLU A 217 -36.44 -1.04 -14.13
C GLU A 217 -35.95 -2.41 -13.61
N PHE A 218 -36.69 -3.01 -12.68
CA PHE A 218 -36.34 -4.30 -12.08
C PHE A 218 -36.28 -5.43 -13.11
N ASP A 219 -37.31 -5.57 -13.94
CA ASP A 219 -37.37 -6.59 -14.99
C ASP A 219 -36.28 -6.37 -16.05
N THR A 220 -36.04 -5.11 -16.42
CA THR A 220 -34.97 -4.72 -17.36
C THR A 220 -33.60 -5.08 -16.80
N ARG A 221 -33.35 -4.79 -15.53
CA ARG A 221 -32.09 -5.16 -14.86
C ARG A 221 -31.88 -6.67 -14.87
N ILE A 222 -32.89 -7.47 -14.53
CA ILE A 222 -32.78 -8.94 -14.57
C ILE A 222 -32.44 -9.45 -15.97
N TYR A 223 -33.08 -8.87 -16.99
CA TYR A 223 -32.78 -9.22 -18.38
C TYR A 223 -31.33 -8.87 -18.75
N LEU A 224 -30.87 -7.66 -18.41
CA LEU A 224 -29.51 -7.21 -18.69
C LEU A 224 -28.47 -8.06 -17.93
N ASP A 225 -28.66 -8.31 -16.65
CA ASP A 225 -27.76 -9.15 -15.84
C ASP A 225 -27.60 -10.56 -16.45
N LYS A 226 -28.70 -11.15 -16.95
CA LYS A 226 -28.69 -12.48 -17.57
C LYS A 226 -28.06 -12.49 -18.97
N THR A 227 -28.40 -11.51 -19.81
CA THR A 227 -28.04 -11.53 -21.23
C THR A 227 -26.72 -10.86 -21.54
N MET A 228 -26.31 -9.89 -20.73
CA MET A 228 -25.04 -9.17 -20.87
C MET A 228 -23.95 -9.74 -19.95
N ARG A 229 -24.33 -10.51 -18.92
CA ARG A 229 -23.42 -11.04 -17.89
C ARG A 229 -22.64 -9.95 -17.16
N ASP A 230 -23.20 -8.75 -17.11
CA ASP A 230 -22.71 -7.61 -16.34
C ASP A 230 -23.61 -7.39 -15.15
N TYR A 231 -23.06 -6.93 -14.03
CA TYR A 231 -23.88 -6.42 -12.93
C TYR A 231 -24.30 -4.99 -13.24
N VAL A 232 -25.58 -4.70 -13.32
CA VAL A 232 -26.07 -3.35 -13.62
C VAL A 232 -26.14 -2.47 -12.36
N LEU A 233 -25.46 -1.31 -12.38
CA LEU A 233 -25.57 -0.26 -11.36
C LEU A 233 -26.81 0.61 -11.57
N GLU A 234 -27.05 1.04 -12.80
CA GLU A 234 -28.12 1.97 -13.16
C GLU A 234 -28.69 1.60 -14.52
N VAL A 235 -30.01 1.68 -14.66
CA VAL A 235 -30.71 1.55 -15.93
C VAL A 235 -31.18 2.93 -16.36
N ILE A 236 -30.92 3.26 -17.61
CA ILE A 236 -31.31 4.51 -18.25
C ILE A 236 -32.39 4.15 -19.30
N PRO A 237 -33.68 4.40 -19.04
CA PRO A 237 -34.75 4.03 -19.96
C PRO A 237 -34.65 4.81 -21.28
N VAL A 238 -34.68 4.10 -22.42
CA VAL A 238 -34.77 4.72 -23.75
C VAL A 238 -36.20 4.63 -24.23
N ASN A 239 -36.87 5.78 -24.34
CA ASN A 239 -38.18 5.89 -24.93
C ASN A 239 -38.26 7.19 -25.74
N LEU A 240 -38.03 7.07 -27.04
CA LEU A 240 -38.02 8.17 -28.00
C LEU A 240 -39.10 7.89 -29.06
N PRO A 241 -40.38 8.18 -28.76
CA PRO A 241 -41.50 7.81 -29.62
C PRO A 241 -41.48 8.52 -30.98
N GLU A 242 -41.01 9.77 -31.03
CA GLU A 242 -40.89 10.53 -32.28
C GLU A 242 -39.88 9.90 -33.26
N GLN A 243 -38.83 9.28 -32.72
CA GLN A 243 -37.80 8.58 -33.48
C GLN A 243 -38.09 7.07 -33.60
N GLN A 244 -39.22 6.61 -33.05
CA GLN A 244 -39.61 5.20 -32.99
C GLN A 244 -38.51 4.30 -32.39
N ILE A 245 -37.89 4.76 -31.30
CA ILE A 245 -36.84 4.03 -30.59
C ILE A 245 -37.29 3.73 -29.18
N ASN A 246 -37.09 2.48 -28.78
CA ASN A 246 -37.22 2.07 -27.39
C ASN A 246 -36.03 1.19 -26.98
N GLY A 247 -35.79 1.06 -25.69
CA GLY A 247 -34.64 0.32 -25.20
C GLY A 247 -34.32 0.60 -23.75
N ALA A 248 -33.15 0.13 -23.36
CA ALA A 248 -32.54 0.46 -22.10
C ALA A 248 -31.02 0.59 -22.27
N LEU A 249 -30.49 1.75 -21.92
CA LEU A 249 -29.07 1.89 -21.66
C LEU A 249 -28.79 1.53 -20.18
N TYR A 250 -27.55 1.23 -19.85
CA TYR A 250 -27.18 0.87 -18.49
C TYR A 250 -25.73 1.17 -18.19
N ILE A 251 -25.45 1.37 -16.90
CA ILE A 251 -24.11 1.57 -16.34
C ILE A 251 -23.75 0.31 -15.56
N THR A 252 -22.55 -0.24 -15.79
CA THR A 252 -22.12 -1.51 -15.19
C THR A 252 -21.46 -1.33 -13.82
N ARG A 253 -21.42 -2.37 -12.99
CA ARG A 253 -20.65 -2.44 -11.73
C ARG A 253 -19.29 -3.10 -11.92
N THR A 254 -18.91 -3.42 -13.15
CA THR A 254 -17.72 -4.22 -13.45
C THR A 254 -16.46 -3.33 -13.43
N ARG A 255 -15.64 -3.45 -12.38
CA ARG A 255 -14.32 -2.81 -12.32
C ARG A 255 -13.34 -3.53 -13.24
N THR A 256 -13.14 -3.08 -14.47
CA THR A 256 -11.96 -3.48 -15.25
C THR A 256 -10.86 -2.45 -15.03
N VAL A 257 -10.01 -2.73 -14.04
CA VAL A 257 -8.90 -1.86 -13.59
C VAL A 257 -7.88 -1.55 -14.72
N GLN A 258 -7.93 -2.25 -15.86
CA GLN A 258 -6.89 -2.18 -16.90
C GLN A 258 -7.39 -2.15 -18.36
N ARG A 259 -8.70 -2.14 -18.63
CA ARG A 259 -9.21 -2.10 -20.02
C ARG A 259 -10.37 -1.13 -20.11
N SER A 260 -10.35 -0.24 -21.11
CA SER A 260 -11.55 0.46 -21.57
C SER A 260 -12.64 -0.59 -21.75
N ILE A 261 -13.78 -0.43 -21.06
CA ILE A 261 -14.96 -1.26 -21.31
C ILE A 261 -15.44 -0.79 -22.69
N PRO A 262 -15.32 -1.60 -23.75
CA PRO A 262 -15.77 -1.16 -25.06
C PRO A 262 -17.27 -0.87 -24.98
N ARG A 263 -17.66 0.35 -25.36
CA ARG A 263 -19.06 0.75 -25.57
C ARG A 263 -19.76 -0.36 -26.34
N ALA A 264 -20.76 -0.99 -25.73
CA ALA A 264 -21.47 -2.11 -26.32
C ALA A 264 -22.97 -1.82 -26.28
N VAL A 265 -23.50 -1.42 -27.44
CA VAL A 265 -24.94 -1.38 -27.65
C VAL A 265 -25.35 -2.53 -28.56
N ARG A 266 -26.27 -3.36 -28.08
CA ARG A 266 -26.95 -4.38 -28.87
C ARG A 266 -28.10 -3.73 -29.64
N LEU A 267 -28.13 -3.89 -30.96
CA LEU A 267 -29.11 -3.25 -31.83
C LEU A 267 -30.13 -4.26 -32.36
N PHE A 268 -31.40 -3.89 -32.21
CA PHE A 268 -32.52 -4.50 -32.90
C PHE A 268 -33.15 -3.48 -33.86
N VAL A 269 -33.55 -3.93 -35.05
CA VAL A 269 -34.36 -3.15 -35.98
C VAL A 269 -35.61 -3.95 -36.30
N ASN A 270 -36.79 -3.34 -36.13
CA ASN A 270 -38.08 -4.03 -36.21
C ASN A 270 -38.10 -5.32 -35.36
N ARG A 271 -37.50 -5.26 -34.16
CA ARG A 271 -37.37 -6.38 -33.21
C ARG A 271 -36.55 -7.58 -33.70
N MET A 272 -35.88 -7.46 -34.84
CA MET A 272 -34.86 -8.41 -35.29
C MET A 272 -33.48 -7.94 -34.90
N PHE A 273 -32.65 -8.86 -34.44
CA PHE A 273 -31.26 -8.58 -34.12
C PHE A 273 -30.46 -8.20 -35.37
N ILE A 274 -29.61 -7.19 -35.22
CA ILE A 274 -28.66 -6.74 -36.25
C ILE A 274 -27.23 -7.02 -35.77
N CYS A 275 -26.81 -6.40 -34.68
CA CYS A 275 -25.43 -6.48 -34.18
C CYS A 275 -25.36 -6.52 -32.64
N GLU A 276 -24.33 -7.19 -32.13
CA GLU A 276 -24.15 -7.45 -30.68
C GLU A 276 -23.48 -6.28 -29.95
N LYS A 277 -22.43 -5.72 -30.54
CA LYS A 277 -21.57 -4.72 -29.92
C LYS A 277 -21.27 -3.62 -30.92
N GLU A 278 -22.05 -2.56 -30.84
CA GLU A 278 -21.82 -1.38 -31.65
C GLU A 278 -21.48 -0.17 -30.78
N PRO A 279 -20.22 0.28 -30.76
CA PRO A 279 -19.81 1.46 -30.02
C PRO A 279 -20.30 2.76 -30.67
N ASP A 280 -20.47 2.76 -32.00
CA ASP A 280 -20.84 3.95 -32.77
C ASP A 280 -22.31 4.36 -32.56
N LEU A 281 -23.12 3.62 -31.78
CA LEU A 281 -24.47 4.07 -31.44
C LEU A 281 -24.48 5.12 -30.31
N LEU A 282 -23.42 5.21 -29.52
CA LEU A 282 -23.30 6.17 -28.42
C LEU A 282 -22.28 7.26 -28.75
N PRO A 283 -22.43 8.47 -28.18
CA PRO A 283 -21.38 9.48 -28.22
C PRO A 283 -20.04 8.95 -27.71
N GLU A 284 -18.94 9.49 -28.24
CA GLU A 284 -17.58 9.09 -27.84
C GLU A 284 -17.32 9.29 -26.35
N TRP A 285 -17.88 10.35 -25.76
CA TRP A 285 -17.73 10.64 -24.33
C TRP A 285 -18.45 9.63 -23.42
N ALA A 286 -19.42 8.87 -23.91
CA ALA A 286 -20.29 8.01 -23.11
C ALA A 286 -19.72 6.59 -22.89
N GLU A 287 -18.42 6.46 -22.65
CA GLU A 287 -17.72 5.16 -22.54
C GLU A 287 -18.22 4.27 -21.38
N PHE A 288 -18.79 4.86 -20.34
CA PHE A 288 -19.31 4.16 -19.17
C PHE A 288 -20.72 3.58 -19.36
N VAL A 289 -21.32 3.77 -20.54
CA VAL A 289 -22.69 3.38 -20.86
C VAL A 289 -22.69 2.24 -21.88
N ASN A 290 -23.50 1.23 -21.61
CA ASN A 290 -23.83 0.13 -22.53
C ASN A 290 -25.34 0.11 -22.77
N GLY A 291 -25.83 -0.75 -23.66
CA GLY A 291 -27.28 -0.80 -23.86
C GLY A 291 -27.84 -1.84 -24.80
N VAL A 292 -29.17 -1.84 -24.85
CA VAL A 292 -29.98 -2.54 -25.84
C VAL A 292 -30.98 -1.55 -26.40
N ILE A 293 -30.96 -1.38 -27.72
CA ILE A 293 -31.85 -0.46 -28.42
C ILE A 293 -32.61 -1.23 -29.49
N CYS A 294 -33.91 -0.94 -29.60
CA CYS A 294 -34.76 -1.33 -30.70
C CYS A 294 -35.21 -0.08 -31.46
N ALA A 295 -34.81 0.03 -32.71
CA ALA A 295 -35.28 1.05 -33.64
C ALA A 295 -36.31 0.47 -34.62
N GLU A 296 -37.19 1.31 -35.14
CA GLU A 296 -37.98 0.98 -36.33
C GLU A 296 -37.19 1.24 -37.62
N ASP A 297 -37.67 0.69 -38.73
CA ASP A 297 -37.01 0.76 -40.02
C ASP A 297 -36.97 2.18 -40.61
N GLY A 298 -35.88 2.51 -41.31
CA GLY A 298 -35.68 3.82 -41.93
C GLY A 298 -34.91 4.82 -41.06
N LEU A 299 -34.78 4.58 -39.75
CA LEU A 299 -33.92 5.38 -38.89
C LEU A 299 -32.43 5.12 -39.15
N LEU A 300 -32.04 3.85 -39.25
CA LEU A 300 -30.67 3.43 -39.56
C LEU A 300 -30.64 2.74 -40.93
N THR A 301 -29.68 3.14 -41.77
CA THR A 301 -29.50 2.53 -43.08
C THR A 301 -28.75 1.20 -42.93
N LEU A 302 -29.44 0.06 -43.01
CA LEU A 302 -28.82 -1.26 -42.86
C LEU A 302 -27.96 -1.69 -44.07
N THR A 303 -26.96 -2.54 -43.84
CA THR A 303 -26.20 -3.21 -44.92
C THR A 303 -27.06 -4.24 -45.65
N ALA A 304 -26.58 -4.71 -46.82
CA ALA A 304 -27.25 -5.75 -47.59
C ALA A 304 -27.43 -7.07 -46.81
N ALA A 305 -26.44 -7.44 -46.00
CA ALA A 305 -26.46 -8.64 -45.14
C ALA A 305 -27.19 -8.44 -43.81
N ARG A 306 -27.55 -7.18 -43.46
CA ARG A 306 -28.29 -6.80 -42.25
C ARG A 306 -27.62 -7.21 -40.95
N ASP A 307 -26.33 -7.39 -40.99
CA ASP A 307 -25.45 -7.63 -39.87
C ASP A 307 -24.82 -6.34 -39.34
N ASN A 308 -25.01 -5.22 -40.06
CA ASN A 308 -24.46 -3.91 -39.75
C ASN A 308 -25.32 -2.79 -40.37
N PHE A 309 -24.93 -1.54 -40.16
CA PHE A 309 -25.52 -0.34 -40.75
C PHE A 309 -24.45 0.60 -41.32
N ILE A 310 -24.89 1.55 -42.13
CA ILE A 310 -24.07 2.56 -42.77
C ILE A 310 -23.90 3.74 -41.82
N ARG A 311 -22.67 4.23 -41.71
CA ARG A 311 -22.31 5.40 -40.90
C ARG A 311 -22.66 6.67 -41.67
N ASP A 312 -23.91 7.10 -41.55
CA ASP A 312 -24.48 8.27 -42.21
C ASP A 312 -24.87 9.39 -41.21
N GLU A 313 -25.53 10.44 -41.68
CA GLU A 313 -26.00 11.54 -40.83
C GLU A 313 -27.12 11.11 -39.87
N HIS A 314 -27.88 10.06 -40.18
CA HIS A 314 -28.93 9.57 -39.28
C HIS A 314 -28.33 8.97 -38.01
N LEU A 315 -27.20 8.25 -38.15
CA LEU A 315 -26.44 7.76 -37.01
C LEU A 315 -26.00 8.89 -36.08
N LYS A 316 -25.44 9.98 -36.64
CA LYS A 316 -24.98 11.12 -35.84
C LYS A 316 -26.13 11.78 -35.08
N HIS A 317 -27.29 11.92 -35.73
CA HIS A 317 -28.48 12.45 -35.07
C HIS A 317 -28.94 11.54 -33.92
N LEU A 318 -28.93 10.23 -34.12
CA LEU A 318 -29.26 9.26 -33.07
C LEU A 318 -28.26 9.34 -31.89
N GLN A 319 -26.96 9.36 -32.16
CA GLN A 319 -25.92 9.51 -31.14
C GLN A 319 -26.18 10.75 -30.27
N ALA A 320 -26.44 11.92 -30.88
CA ALA A 320 -26.72 13.15 -30.15
C ALA A 320 -27.94 13.01 -29.23
N ARG A 321 -29.05 12.45 -29.75
CA ARG A 321 -30.28 12.25 -28.96
C ARG A 321 -30.09 11.28 -27.79
N LEU A 322 -29.32 10.21 -27.98
CA LEU A 322 -28.96 9.31 -26.89
C LEU A 322 -28.04 10.00 -25.87
N GLY A 323 -27.13 10.86 -26.33
CA GLY A 323 -26.31 11.72 -25.49
C GLY A 323 -27.15 12.63 -24.58
N ASP A 324 -28.10 13.38 -25.17
CA ASP A 324 -29.03 14.24 -24.43
C ASP A 324 -29.80 13.44 -23.36
N LEU A 325 -30.25 12.23 -23.72
CA LEU A 325 -30.98 11.34 -22.82
C LEU A 325 -30.12 10.89 -21.64
N ILE A 326 -28.86 10.52 -21.88
CA ILE A 326 -27.90 10.15 -20.83
C ILE A 326 -27.66 11.34 -19.88
N VAL A 327 -27.38 12.53 -20.43
CA VAL A 327 -27.16 13.76 -19.65
C VAL A 327 -28.37 14.06 -18.75
N HIS A 328 -29.58 14.06 -19.32
CA HIS A 328 -30.81 14.35 -18.59
C HIS A 328 -31.11 13.31 -17.50
N HIS A 329 -30.83 12.04 -17.77
CA HIS A 329 -31.01 10.98 -16.77
C HIS A 329 -30.03 11.14 -15.61
N MET A 330 -28.76 11.40 -15.91
CA MET A 330 -27.73 11.64 -14.90
C MET A 330 -28.05 12.86 -14.03
N GLU A 331 -28.58 13.93 -14.62
CA GLU A 331 -29.00 15.13 -13.88
C GLU A 331 -30.16 14.83 -12.92
N LYS A 332 -31.18 14.11 -13.39
CA LYS A 332 -32.29 13.66 -12.52
C LYS A 332 -31.81 12.73 -11.42
N LEU A 333 -30.85 11.84 -11.72
CA LEU A 333 -30.32 10.90 -10.76
C LEU A 333 -29.54 11.62 -9.65
N ALA A 334 -28.72 12.61 -10.01
CA ALA A 334 -28.02 13.46 -9.05
C ALA A 334 -28.98 14.17 -8.08
N GLN A 335 -30.15 14.60 -8.55
CA GLN A 335 -31.17 15.27 -7.72
C GLN A 335 -32.00 14.31 -6.86
N LYS A 336 -32.41 13.16 -7.41
CA LYS A 336 -33.36 12.23 -6.76
C LYS A 336 -32.69 11.17 -5.90
N ASN A 337 -31.50 10.70 -6.27
CA ASN A 337 -30.78 9.64 -5.58
C ASN A 337 -29.26 9.94 -5.57
N PRO A 338 -28.83 10.92 -4.77
CA PRO A 338 -27.44 11.34 -4.73
C PRO A 338 -26.49 10.23 -4.26
N GLN A 339 -26.96 9.26 -3.47
CA GLN A 339 -26.16 8.11 -3.05
C GLN A 339 -25.82 7.21 -4.24
N ARG A 340 -26.80 6.83 -5.06
CA ARG A 340 -26.57 6.01 -6.27
C ARG A 340 -25.73 6.76 -7.29
N PHE A 341 -25.95 8.07 -7.45
CA PHE A 341 -25.13 8.92 -8.30
C PHE A 341 -23.67 8.96 -7.85
N SER A 342 -23.41 9.15 -6.54
CA SER A 342 -22.06 9.09 -5.97
C SER A 342 -21.41 7.72 -6.16
N GLU A 343 -22.17 6.62 -6.03
CA GLU A 343 -21.66 5.28 -6.34
C GLU A 343 -21.21 5.18 -7.81
N ILE A 344 -22.02 5.66 -8.76
CA ILE A 344 -21.66 5.69 -10.19
C ILE A 344 -20.39 6.52 -10.42
N LEU A 345 -20.30 7.71 -9.84
CA LEU A 345 -19.11 8.57 -9.95
C LEU A 345 -17.85 7.89 -9.43
N ARG A 346 -17.95 7.09 -8.36
CA ARG A 346 -16.80 6.34 -7.81
C ARG A 346 -16.40 5.17 -8.68
N PHE A 347 -17.37 4.40 -9.19
CA PHE A 347 -17.10 3.25 -10.04
C PHE A 347 -16.58 3.66 -11.43
N HIS A 348 -17.04 4.79 -11.96
CA HIS A 348 -16.74 5.29 -13.32
C HIS A 348 -16.00 6.63 -13.30
N ASN A 349 -15.21 6.92 -12.26
CA ASN A 349 -14.57 8.23 -12.05
C ASN A 349 -13.79 8.70 -13.28
N ARG A 350 -12.94 7.82 -13.84
CA ARG A 350 -12.08 8.14 -14.99
C ARG A 350 -12.88 8.41 -16.26
N SER A 351 -13.85 7.56 -16.59
CA SER A 351 -14.67 7.70 -17.80
C SER A 351 -15.62 8.90 -17.72
N ILE A 352 -16.15 9.21 -16.54
CA ILE A 352 -17.01 10.39 -16.34
C ILE A 352 -16.19 11.68 -16.35
N LYS A 353 -14.97 11.70 -15.80
CA LYS A 353 -14.05 12.82 -15.94
C LYS A 353 -13.61 13.02 -17.40
N ALA A 354 -13.36 11.94 -18.13
CA ALA A 354 -13.10 12.00 -19.57
C ALA A 354 -14.30 12.59 -20.32
N ALA A 355 -15.53 12.20 -19.95
CA ALA A 355 -16.74 12.79 -20.53
C ALA A 355 -16.82 14.30 -20.29
N CYS A 356 -16.49 14.78 -19.09
CA CYS A 356 -16.40 16.22 -18.82
C CYS A 356 -15.27 16.88 -19.61
N HIS A 357 -14.15 16.20 -19.85
CA HIS A 357 -13.03 16.77 -20.60
C HIS A 357 -13.36 16.96 -22.09
N TYR A 358 -14.08 16.00 -22.70
CA TYR A 358 -14.37 16.00 -24.14
C TYR A 358 -15.73 16.57 -24.52
N TYR A 359 -16.65 16.79 -23.58
CA TYR A 359 -18.01 17.25 -23.88
C TYR A 359 -18.48 18.37 -22.94
N ASP A 360 -18.55 19.60 -23.47
CA ASP A 360 -18.80 20.82 -22.71
C ASP A 360 -20.15 20.84 -21.98
N GLU A 361 -21.23 20.34 -22.59
CA GLU A 361 -22.54 20.34 -21.92
C GLU A 361 -22.57 19.42 -20.69
N PHE A 362 -21.88 18.28 -20.77
CA PHE A 362 -21.74 17.36 -19.64
C PHE A 362 -20.81 17.96 -18.58
N PHE A 363 -19.73 18.66 -18.99
CA PHE A 363 -18.90 19.44 -18.08
C PHE A 363 -19.75 20.43 -17.29
N ASP A 364 -20.52 21.28 -17.97
CA ASP A 364 -21.24 22.39 -17.34
C ASP A 364 -22.27 21.92 -16.30
N LYS A 365 -22.79 20.69 -16.43
CA LYS A 365 -23.75 20.08 -15.49
C LYS A 365 -23.10 19.31 -14.34
N PHE A 366 -21.98 18.63 -14.58
CA PHE A 366 -21.45 17.63 -13.65
C PHE A 366 -20.07 17.96 -13.06
N ALA A 367 -19.35 18.96 -13.56
CA ALA A 367 -17.98 19.25 -13.13
C ALA A 367 -17.88 19.54 -11.62
N ASP A 368 -18.87 20.24 -11.04
CA ASP A 368 -18.95 20.52 -9.60
C ASP A 368 -19.19 19.26 -8.73
N LEU A 369 -19.68 18.19 -9.34
CA LEU A 369 -19.98 16.92 -8.67
C LEU A 369 -18.84 15.91 -8.80
N LEU A 370 -17.84 16.18 -9.66
CA LEU A 370 -16.70 15.29 -9.84
C LEU A 370 -15.91 15.17 -8.54
N GLU A 371 -15.65 13.93 -8.15
CA GLU A 371 -14.82 13.59 -7.00
C GLU A 371 -13.33 13.55 -7.41
N TRP A 372 -12.50 14.27 -6.66
CA TRP A 372 -11.06 14.36 -6.83
C TRP A 372 -10.33 13.81 -5.62
N ARG A 373 -9.21 13.13 -5.86
CA ARG A 373 -8.35 12.59 -4.81
C ARG A 373 -7.56 13.74 -4.16
N THR A 374 -7.45 13.74 -2.83
CA THR A 374 -6.72 14.77 -2.06
C THR A 374 -5.75 14.16 -1.06
N ASN A 375 -4.78 14.94 -0.57
CA ASN A 375 -3.77 14.48 0.41
C ASN A 375 -4.30 14.31 1.84
N LYS A 376 -5.33 15.07 2.23
CA LYS A 376 -5.94 14.99 3.57
C LYS A 376 -7.03 13.93 3.55
N GLY A 377 -6.89 12.88 4.37
CA GLY A 377 -7.91 11.84 4.58
C GLY A 377 -8.42 11.80 6.02
N THR A 378 -9.64 11.30 6.25
CA THR A 378 -10.11 10.96 7.61
C THR A 378 -9.49 9.63 8.03
N PRO A 379 -8.99 9.47 9.27
CA PRO A 379 -8.59 8.17 9.79
C PRO A 379 -9.84 7.28 9.90
N THR A 380 -9.91 6.23 9.08
CA THR A 380 -10.87 5.13 9.27
C THR A 380 -10.26 4.06 10.18
N THR A 381 -11.09 3.42 10.99
CA THR A 381 -10.69 2.43 12.01
C THR A 381 -10.42 1.03 11.44
N ASP A 382 -10.61 0.80 10.15
CA ASP A 382 -10.53 -0.51 9.52
C ASP A 382 -9.28 -0.64 8.63
N LEU A 383 -8.45 -1.64 8.95
CA LEU A 383 -7.12 -1.89 8.37
C LEU A 383 -7.12 -2.36 6.90
N ASP A 384 -8.28 -2.52 6.26
CA ASP A 384 -8.40 -3.06 4.89
C ASP A 384 -8.80 -2.03 3.82
N ASP A 385 -9.14 -0.79 4.18
CA ASP A 385 -9.51 0.26 3.22
C ASP A 385 -8.62 1.51 3.42
N PHE A 386 -7.48 1.56 2.74
CA PHE A 386 -6.78 2.81 2.50
C PHE A 386 -7.60 3.62 1.49
N ASN A 387 -8.70 4.24 1.94
CA ASN A 387 -9.58 5.02 1.08
C ASN A 387 -9.08 6.48 1.07
N PRO A 388 -8.38 6.95 0.02
CA PRO A 388 -8.05 8.37 -0.06
C PRO A 388 -9.36 9.18 -0.05
N GLU A 389 -9.39 10.32 0.64
CA GLU A 389 -10.59 11.14 0.66
C GLU A 389 -10.81 11.78 -0.72
N TRP A 390 -11.89 11.35 -1.34
CA TRP A 390 -12.44 11.90 -2.56
C TRP A 390 -13.35 13.08 -2.22
N ARG A 391 -13.06 14.26 -2.77
CA ARG A 391 -13.80 15.51 -2.50
C ARG A 391 -14.12 16.23 -3.80
N THR A 392 -15.23 16.94 -3.85
CA THR A 392 -15.56 17.79 -4.99
C THR A 392 -14.79 19.11 -4.93
N ILE A 393 -14.56 19.76 -6.07
CA ILE A 393 -13.86 21.06 -6.10
C ILE A 393 -14.56 22.10 -5.20
N PRO A 394 -15.89 22.27 -5.22
CA PRO A 394 -16.57 23.17 -4.28
C PRO A 394 -16.23 22.88 -2.82
N LYS A 395 -16.17 21.60 -2.42
CA LYS A 395 -15.82 21.20 -1.05
C LYS A 395 -14.35 21.48 -0.72
N ILE A 396 -13.46 21.33 -1.69
CA ILE A 396 -12.03 21.62 -1.54
C ILE A 396 -11.83 23.13 -1.35
N LEU A 397 -12.50 23.96 -2.17
CA LEU A 397 -12.48 25.42 -2.06
C LEU A 397 -13.02 25.92 -0.71
N GLU A 398 -14.03 25.27 -0.14
CA GLU A 398 -14.51 25.59 1.22
C GLU A 398 -13.46 25.37 2.32
N LEU A 399 -12.56 24.39 2.15
CA LEU A 399 -11.53 24.04 3.11
C LEU A 399 -10.24 24.85 2.95
N LEU A 400 -10.05 25.46 1.78
CA LEU A 400 -8.88 26.28 1.48
C LEU A 400 -9.01 27.68 2.12
N PRO A 401 -7.89 28.31 2.52
CA PRO A 401 -7.92 29.65 3.11
C PRO A 401 -8.54 30.67 2.14
N LYS A 402 -9.56 31.39 2.62
CA LYS A 402 -10.16 32.51 1.87
C LYS A 402 -9.31 33.76 1.99
N ARG A 403 -9.17 34.50 0.89
CA ARG A 403 -8.49 35.79 0.84
C ARG A 403 -9.47 36.83 0.35
N ASP A 404 -9.55 37.97 1.04
CA ASP A 404 -10.47 39.04 0.67
C ASP A 404 -10.02 39.70 -0.65
N ASN A 405 -10.95 39.86 -1.59
CA ASN A 405 -10.72 40.49 -2.90
C ASN A 405 -9.63 39.84 -3.79
N GLU A 406 -9.24 38.58 -3.53
CA GLU A 406 -8.30 37.80 -4.34
C GLU A 406 -8.94 36.50 -4.85
N PRO A 407 -8.49 35.95 -5.99
CA PRO A 407 -8.90 34.62 -6.43
C PRO A 407 -8.54 33.58 -5.37
N GLN A 408 -9.43 32.60 -5.15
CA GLN A 408 -9.10 31.44 -4.32
C GLN A 408 -8.02 30.62 -5.01
N ILE A 409 -6.96 30.32 -4.28
CA ILE A 409 -5.88 29.47 -4.80
C ILE A 409 -6.32 28.02 -4.69
N LEU A 410 -6.32 27.30 -5.80
CA LEU A 410 -6.56 25.85 -5.84
C LEU A 410 -5.24 25.13 -6.16
N PRO A 411 -4.57 24.57 -5.13
CA PRO A 411 -3.33 23.84 -5.30
C PRO A 411 -3.59 22.47 -5.94
N TYR A 412 -2.80 22.09 -6.94
CA TYR A 412 -2.95 20.79 -7.62
C TYR A 412 -1.60 20.16 -7.96
N ILE A 413 -1.60 18.85 -8.18
CA ILE A 413 -0.45 18.08 -8.66
C ILE A 413 -0.69 17.73 -10.12
N SER A 414 0.27 18.08 -10.97
CA SER A 414 0.24 17.87 -12.43
C SER A 414 1.07 16.66 -12.90
N SER A 415 2.07 16.29 -12.12
CA SER A 415 3.09 15.30 -12.46
C SER A 415 2.48 13.91 -12.44
N HIS A 416 2.46 13.28 -13.61
CA HIS A 416 1.76 12.04 -13.85
C HIS A 416 2.11 10.94 -12.83
N ASN A 417 1.09 10.41 -12.14
CA ASN A 417 1.18 9.37 -11.10
C ASN A 417 2.24 9.61 -10.00
N ALA A 418 2.70 10.85 -9.82
CA ALA A 418 3.67 11.23 -8.79
C ALA A 418 3.01 11.76 -7.52
N ALA A 419 1.67 11.78 -7.46
CA ALA A 419 0.93 12.42 -6.40
C ALA A 419 1.24 11.91 -4.99
N ASN A 420 1.57 10.63 -4.82
CA ASN A 420 1.93 10.08 -3.51
C ASN A 420 3.20 10.73 -2.92
N GLN A 421 4.16 11.13 -3.76
CA GLN A 421 5.36 11.85 -3.33
C GLN A 421 5.04 13.26 -2.86
N TYR A 422 4.22 13.98 -3.65
CA TYR A 422 3.87 15.36 -3.38
C TYR A 422 2.82 15.52 -2.28
N PHE A 423 2.00 14.50 -2.01
CA PHE A 423 1.07 14.49 -0.87
C PHE A 423 1.78 14.62 0.47
N GLN A 424 2.90 13.93 0.67
CA GLN A 424 3.68 14.06 1.91
C GLN A 424 4.22 15.48 2.09
N MET A 425 4.67 16.11 1.00
CA MET A 425 5.15 17.49 1.00
C MET A 425 4.02 18.47 1.33
N ALA A 426 2.86 18.28 0.71
CA ALA A 426 1.66 19.06 0.96
C ALA A 426 1.19 18.92 2.42
N ASP A 427 1.30 17.71 2.99
CA ASP A 427 0.98 17.46 4.38
C ASP A 427 1.90 18.20 5.35
N ALA A 428 3.21 18.18 5.09
CA ALA A 428 4.19 18.92 5.87
C ALA A 428 3.99 20.44 5.77
N ALA A 429 3.59 20.93 4.59
CA ALA A 429 3.21 22.32 4.38
C ALA A 429 1.79 22.67 4.89
N ASN A 430 1.07 21.72 5.51
CA ASN A 430 -0.32 21.83 5.92
C ASN A 430 -1.24 22.43 4.84
N THR A 431 -1.00 22.05 3.59
CA THR A 431 -1.72 22.52 2.41
C THR A 431 -2.59 21.40 1.87
N LEU A 432 -3.86 21.69 1.59
CA LEU A 432 -4.74 20.78 0.87
C LEU A 432 -4.44 20.87 -0.62
N VAL A 433 -4.16 19.75 -1.27
CA VAL A 433 -3.81 19.66 -2.69
C VAL A 433 -4.68 18.66 -3.40
N VAL A 434 -5.03 18.98 -4.65
CA VAL A 434 -5.80 18.11 -5.55
C VAL A 434 -4.84 17.28 -6.39
N ASP A 435 -5.10 15.99 -6.48
CA ASP A 435 -4.42 15.13 -7.44
C ASP A 435 -5.12 15.21 -8.80
N ALA A 436 -4.47 15.88 -9.75
CA ALA A 436 -4.85 15.90 -11.16
C ALA A 436 -3.76 15.24 -12.01
N SER A 437 -3.07 14.25 -11.44
CA SER A 437 -1.94 13.59 -12.07
C SER A 437 -2.35 12.50 -13.06
N TYR A 438 -3.62 12.13 -13.18
CA TYR A 438 -4.03 11.16 -14.20
C TYR A 438 -4.18 11.82 -15.58
N THR A 439 -4.18 11.00 -16.65
CA THR A 439 -4.35 11.47 -18.03
C THR A 439 -5.55 12.43 -18.13
N PHE A 440 -5.44 13.52 -18.89
CA PHE A 440 -6.43 14.58 -19.13
C PHE A 440 -6.93 15.36 -17.89
N GLU A 441 -6.62 14.95 -16.66
CA GLU A 441 -7.13 15.59 -15.44
C GLU A 441 -6.54 16.98 -15.22
N GLU A 442 -5.28 17.21 -15.60
CA GLU A 442 -4.67 18.55 -15.57
C GLU A 442 -5.40 19.50 -16.54
N GLU A 443 -5.73 19.04 -17.75
CA GLU A 443 -6.50 19.83 -18.71
C GLU A 443 -7.93 20.06 -18.21
N LEU A 444 -8.55 19.06 -17.57
CA LEU A 444 -9.88 19.17 -16.98
C LEU A 444 -9.94 20.20 -15.85
N ILE A 445 -8.97 20.19 -14.92
CA ILE A 445 -8.94 21.16 -13.81
C ILE A 445 -8.61 22.57 -14.31
N LYS A 446 -7.81 22.71 -15.38
CA LYS A 446 -7.59 23.99 -16.09
C LYS A 446 -8.88 24.51 -16.71
N ALA A 447 -9.62 23.68 -17.43
CA ALA A 447 -10.90 24.04 -18.02
C ALA A 447 -11.94 24.47 -16.95
N TYR A 448 -11.89 23.85 -15.77
CA TYR A 448 -12.70 24.24 -14.61
C TYR A 448 -12.34 25.64 -14.10
N ALA A 449 -11.05 25.93 -13.92
CA ALA A 449 -10.61 27.25 -13.47
C ALA A 449 -10.91 28.34 -14.50
N GLU A 450 -10.75 28.06 -15.80
CA GLU A 450 -11.08 28.98 -16.88
C GLU A 450 -12.56 29.38 -16.88
N ARG A 451 -13.47 28.40 -16.74
CA ARG A 451 -14.92 28.65 -16.60
C ARG A 451 -15.28 29.34 -15.29
N ALA A 452 -14.51 29.11 -14.23
CA ALA A 452 -14.67 29.83 -12.98
C ALA A 452 -14.26 31.32 -13.08
N GLY A 453 -13.47 31.69 -14.09
CA GLY A 453 -12.93 33.04 -14.30
C GLY A 453 -11.96 33.44 -13.19
N ASP A 454 -11.92 34.74 -12.85
CA ASP A 454 -11.03 35.30 -11.83
C ASP A 454 -11.35 34.86 -10.38
N ARG A 455 -12.24 33.88 -10.19
CA ARG A 455 -12.57 33.33 -8.86
C ARG A 455 -11.56 32.30 -8.39
N ILE A 456 -10.91 31.58 -9.30
CA ILE A 456 -10.00 30.48 -8.98
C ILE A 456 -8.66 30.69 -9.68
N LYS A 457 -7.57 30.58 -8.92
CA LYS A 457 -6.21 30.58 -9.44
C LYS A 457 -5.56 29.23 -9.18
N LEU A 458 -5.22 28.51 -10.24
CA LEU A 458 -4.51 27.24 -10.13
C LEU A 458 -3.04 27.45 -9.78
N VAL A 459 -2.53 26.62 -8.86
CA VAL A 459 -1.11 26.58 -8.48
C VAL A 459 -0.65 25.13 -8.47
N ALA A 460 0.28 24.78 -9.38
CA ALA A 460 0.88 23.45 -9.42
C ALA A 460 1.95 23.34 -8.31
N VAL A 461 1.74 22.49 -7.31
CA VAL A 461 2.61 22.38 -6.11
C VAL A 461 3.81 21.46 -6.30
N ASP A 462 3.81 20.72 -7.40
CA ASP A 462 4.79 19.70 -7.75
C ASP A 462 5.83 20.22 -8.76
N ARG A 463 5.78 21.52 -9.08
CA ARG A 463 6.80 22.18 -9.88
C ARG A 463 8.01 22.50 -9.02
N VAL A 464 9.11 21.79 -9.28
CA VAL A 464 10.39 21.95 -8.55
C VAL A 464 11.01 23.35 -8.71
N ASP A 465 10.58 24.10 -9.72
CA ASP A 465 11.02 25.48 -9.94
C ASP A 465 10.24 26.48 -9.08
N ASP A 466 9.23 26.04 -8.29
CA ASP A 466 8.56 26.90 -7.33
C ASP A 466 9.50 27.16 -6.14
N PRO A 467 10.05 28.39 -6.02
CA PRO A 467 11.00 28.72 -4.95
C PRO A 467 10.36 28.67 -3.56
N ASN A 468 9.03 28.61 -3.46
CA ASN A 468 8.32 28.50 -2.20
C ASN A 468 8.30 27.06 -1.66
N VAL A 469 8.37 26.07 -2.55
CA VAL A 469 8.34 24.64 -2.19
C VAL A 469 9.76 24.07 -2.16
N PHE A 470 10.61 24.47 -3.12
CA PHE A 470 11.96 23.96 -3.27
C PHE A 470 12.97 25.10 -3.19
N LYS A 471 13.69 25.20 -2.07
CA LYS A 471 14.74 26.21 -1.92
C LYS A 471 16.06 25.68 -2.49
N GLU A 472 16.76 26.52 -3.25
CA GLU A 472 18.06 26.15 -3.82
C GLU A 472 19.15 26.02 -2.74
N ALA A 473 20.13 25.14 -2.97
CA ALA A 473 21.35 25.07 -2.18
C ALA A 473 22.34 26.17 -2.60
N LYS A 474 22.35 27.28 -1.86
CA LYS A 474 23.01 28.54 -2.26
C LYS A 474 24.43 28.75 -1.69
N ASP A 475 24.84 28.02 -0.66
CA ASP A 475 26.03 28.39 0.15
C ASP A 475 27.25 27.46 -0.02
N GLU A 476 28.43 27.92 0.41
CA GLU A 476 29.68 27.12 0.49
C GLU A 476 29.53 25.89 1.40
N SER A 477 28.65 25.95 2.40
CA SER A 477 28.32 24.83 3.30
C SER A 477 27.75 23.61 2.55
N ASP A 478 27.14 23.82 1.39
CA ASP A 478 26.41 22.78 0.65
C ASP A 478 27.28 22.07 -0.39
N GLN A 479 28.57 22.41 -0.46
CA GLN A 479 29.50 21.83 -1.44
C GLN A 479 29.64 20.31 -1.28
N HIS A 480 29.48 19.79 -0.06
CA HIS A 480 29.49 18.35 0.22
C HIS A 480 28.25 17.66 -0.39
N LEU A 481 27.08 18.29 -0.32
CA LEU A 481 25.83 17.80 -0.91
C LEU A 481 25.87 17.87 -2.44
N LYS A 482 26.45 18.94 -3.02
CA LYS A 482 26.65 19.04 -4.47
C LYS A 482 27.56 17.94 -5.01
N ARG A 483 28.66 17.63 -4.30
CA ARG A 483 29.54 16.49 -4.63
C ARG A 483 28.82 15.14 -4.53
N LEU A 484 27.97 14.96 -3.51
CA LEU A 484 27.12 13.76 -3.40
C LEU A 484 26.20 13.62 -4.63
N ALA A 485 25.51 14.69 -5.04
CA ALA A 485 24.65 14.67 -6.23
C ALA A 485 25.42 14.35 -7.52
N GLU A 486 26.60 14.92 -7.70
CA GLU A 486 27.48 14.59 -8.83
C GLU A 486 27.88 13.11 -8.83
N SER A 487 28.30 12.57 -7.68
CA SER A 487 28.64 11.16 -7.53
C SER A 487 27.44 10.24 -7.81
N MET A 488 26.27 10.59 -7.28
CA MET A 488 25.02 9.86 -7.55
C MET A 488 24.68 9.85 -9.05
N SER A 489 24.88 10.97 -9.76
CA SER A 489 24.65 11.05 -11.20
C SER A 489 25.59 10.16 -12.02
N GLN A 490 26.77 9.82 -11.49
CA GLN A 490 27.74 8.93 -12.14
C GLN A 490 27.46 7.45 -11.85
N VAL A 491 27.01 7.14 -10.62
CA VAL A 491 26.83 5.76 -10.14
C VAL A 491 25.43 5.22 -10.48
N ILE A 492 24.40 6.06 -10.48
CA ILE A 492 23.02 5.62 -10.74
C ILE A 492 22.80 5.41 -12.24
N THR A 493 22.56 4.15 -12.62
CA THR A 493 22.17 3.77 -13.98
C THR A 493 20.77 3.14 -13.94
N PRO A 494 19.76 3.69 -14.64
CA PRO A 494 18.42 3.11 -14.72
C PRO A 494 18.46 1.68 -15.26
N GLY A 495 17.90 0.71 -14.53
CA GLY A 495 17.86 -0.70 -14.95
C GLY A 495 19.08 -1.56 -14.60
N GLY A 496 20.07 -1.00 -13.88
CA GLY A 496 21.25 -1.75 -13.39
C GLY A 496 22.48 -1.65 -14.31
N PRO A 497 23.54 -2.46 -14.07
CA PRO A 497 24.76 -2.45 -14.86
C PRO A 497 24.45 -2.80 -16.33
N GLY A 498 24.58 -1.82 -17.23
CA GLY A 498 24.26 -1.96 -18.67
C GLY A 498 23.00 -1.22 -19.13
N GLY A 499 22.31 -0.49 -18.25
CA GLY A 499 21.23 0.43 -18.63
C GLY A 499 21.72 1.62 -19.45
N THR A 500 20.91 2.09 -20.41
CA THR A 500 21.31 3.15 -21.36
C THR A 500 20.85 4.57 -20.97
N GLY A 501 20.14 4.74 -19.85
CA GLY A 501 19.66 6.03 -19.37
C GLY A 501 20.67 6.76 -18.46
N ARG A 502 20.62 8.09 -18.40
CA ARG A 502 21.36 8.89 -17.40
C ARG A 502 20.39 9.53 -16.42
N VAL A 503 20.64 9.36 -15.11
CA VAL A 503 19.93 10.11 -14.06
C VAL A 503 20.77 11.32 -13.70
N ARG A 504 20.16 12.51 -13.78
CA ARG A 504 20.77 13.75 -13.29
C ARG A 504 20.29 13.99 -11.86
N THR A 505 21.20 14.07 -10.91
CA THR A 505 20.86 14.35 -9.51
C THR A 505 21.09 15.83 -9.19
N GLU A 506 20.13 16.43 -8.47
CA GLU A 506 20.16 17.82 -8.02
C GLU A 506 19.84 17.89 -6.52
N VAL A 507 20.30 18.96 -5.86
CA VAL A 507 20.10 19.17 -4.41
C VAL A 507 19.10 20.30 -4.20
N ARG A 508 18.06 20.06 -3.39
CA ARG A 508 17.08 21.09 -2.98
C ARG A 508 16.72 20.91 -1.50
N TYR A 509 16.27 21.99 -0.87
CA TYR A 509 15.67 21.97 0.46
C TYR A 509 14.15 21.92 0.34
N PHE A 510 13.52 20.91 0.94
CA PHE A 510 12.07 20.76 0.99
C PHE A 510 11.62 19.95 2.22
N GLU A 511 10.33 20.01 2.54
CA GLU A 511 9.68 19.27 3.64
C GLU A 511 8.84 18.09 3.09
N PRO A 512 8.60 17.02 3.87
CA PRO A 512 9.10 16.79 5.21
C PRO A 512 10.58 16.37 5.21
N GLN A 513 11.29 16.69 6.29
CA GLN A 513 12.69 16.31 6.50
C GLN A 513 12.97 14.80 6.31
N ASP A 514 12.00 13.93 6.61
CA ASP A 514 12.16 12.46 6.49
C ASP A 514 12.16 11.97 5.04
N LEU A 515 11.61 12.74 4.10
CA LEU A 515 11.62 12.39 2.68
C LEU A 515 13.03 12.61 2.11
N THR A 516 13.63 11.52 1.62
CA THR A 516 15.07 11.49 1.25
C THR A 516 15.34 12.06 -0.14
N ALA A 517 14.48 11.75 -1.11
CA ALA A 517 14.62 12.19 -2.50
C ALA A 517 13.29 12.08 -3.27
N LEU A 518 13.21 12.79 -4.39
CA LEU A 518 12.09 12.81 -5.34
C LEU A 518 12.61 12.48 -6.73
N ILE A 519 11.81 11.79 -7.56
CA ILE A 519 12.19 11.47 -8.94
C ILE A 519 11.22 12.11 -9.93
N ARG A 520 11.78 12.80 -10.92
CA ARG A 520 11.04 13.37 -12.05
C ARG A 520 11.23 12.51 -13.28
N SER A 521 10.11 12.07 -13.83
CA SER A 521 10.01 11.72 -15.23
C SER A 521 10.05 13.04 -16.03
N SER A 522 10.90 13.11 -17.06
CA SER A 522 10.96 14.30 -17.92
C SER A 522 9.69 14.40 -18.78
N GLU A 523 9.37 15.54 -19.39
CA GLU A 523 8.26 15.69 -20.36
C GLU A 523 8.31 14.63 -21.48
N ALA A 524 9.51 14.15 -21.82
CA ALA A 524 9.70 13.05 -22.76
C ALA A 524 9.16 11.70 -22.28
N SER A 525 9.03 11.48 -20.96
CA SER A 525 8.41 10.29 -20.36
C SER A 525 6.88 10.30 -20.51
N THR A 526 6.25 11.48 -20.50
CA THR A 526 4.82 11.64 -20.84
C THR A 526 4.60 11.33 -22.33
N GLY A 527 5.51 11.77 -23.19
CA GLY A 527 5.56 11.37 -24.61
C GLY A 527 5.78 9.87 -24.80
N GLU A 528 6.63 9.24 -23.98
CA GLU A 528 6.85 7.79 -23.97
C GLU A 528 5.57 7.02 -23.62
N MET A 529 4.81 7.50 -22.64
CA MET A 529 3.57 6.85 -22.22
C MET A 529 2.48 6.97 -23.28
N LYS A 530 2.27 8.16 -23.85
CA LYS A 530 1.37 8.33 -25.01
C LYS A 530 1.78 7.41 -26.17
N ALA A 531 3.07 7.30 -26.43
CA ALA A 531 3.59 6.38 -27.43
C ALA A 531 3.33 4.90 -27.10
N ARG A 532 3.51 4.48 -25.84
CA ARG A 532 3.19 3.11 -25.40
C ARG A 532 1.69 2.83 -25.45
N GLU A 533 0.84 3.79 -25.11
CA GLU A 533 -0.62 3.68 -25.24
C GLU A 533 -1.02 3.47 -26.71
N ILE A 534 -0.49 4.29 -27.63
CA ILE A 534 -0.72 4.16 -29.08
C ILE A 534 -0.22 2.79 -29.59
N LEU A 535 0.92 2.29 -29.11
CA LEU A 535 1.42 0.98 -29.54
C LEU A 535 0.61 -0.20 -28.98
N ASN A 536 0.14 -0.09 -27.74
CA ASN A 536 -0.64 -1.12 -27.07
C ASN A 536 -2.10 -1.15 -27.51
N ASP A 537 -2.62 -0.07 -28.10
CA ASP A 537 -3.94 -0.05 -28.72
C ASP A 537 -3.92 -0.87 -30.02
N PRO A 538 -4.68 -2.00 -30.10
CA PRO A 538 -4.77 -2.82 -31.30
C PRO A 538 -5.25 -2.06 -32.53
N ASN A 539 -6.09 -1.04 -32.33
CA ASN A 539 -6.80 -0.30 -33.37
C ASN A 539 -6.05 0.94 -33.86
N SER A 540 -4.92 1.29 -33.25
CA SER A 540 -4.10 2.42 -33.66
C SER A 540 -3.50 2.18 -35.07
N SER A 541 -3.61 3.21 -35.92
CA SER A 541 -3.15 3.18 -37.31
C SER A 541 -1.64 2.96 -37.41
N THR A 542 -1.18 2.46 -38.57
CA THR A 542 0.24 2.20 -38.84
C THR A 542 1.08 3.47 -38.68
N ASP A 543 0.58 4.62 -39.16
CA ASP A 543 1.27 5.91 -39.09
C ASP A 543 1.40 6.42 -37.65
N LEU A 544 0.35 6.26 -36.82
CA LEU A 544 0.38 6.62 -35.40
C LEU A 544 1.36 5.73 -34.63
N ARG A 545 1.44 4.44 -34.99
CA ARG A 545 2.38 3.49 -34.39
C ARG A 545 3.84 3.81 -34.76
N GLU A 546 4.11 4.23 -35.99
CA GLU A 546 5.46 4.69 -36.38
C GLU A 546 5.84 5.96 -35.63
N MET A 547 4.94 6.95 -35.55
CA MET A 547 5.16 8.17 -34.76
C MET A 547 5.40 7.86 -33.28
N ALA A 548 4.65 6.90 -32.72
CA ALA A 548 4.83 6.42 -31.35
C ALA A 548 6.20 5.73 -31.16
N GLN A 549 6.66 4.92 -32.11
CA GLN A 549 8.00 4.32 -32.05
C GLN A 549 9.11 5.36 -32.09
N GLU A 550 8.97 6.42 -32.89
CA GLU A 550 9.90 7.54 -32.91
C GLU A 550 9.90 8.32 -31.59
N MET A 551 8.72 8.61 -31.03
CA MET A 551 8.58 9.25 -29.71
C MET A 551 9.23 8.41 -28.60
N LEU A 552 9.07 7.09 -28.63
CA LEU A 552 9.76 6.15 -27.73
C LEU A 552 11.29 6.17 -27.91
N GLY A 553 11.76 6.28 -29.15
CA GLY A 553 13.18 6.44 -29.47
C GLY A 553 13.77 7.72 -28.89
N MET A 554 13.03 8.83 -28.96
CA MET A 554 13.43 10.12 -28.37
C MET A 554 13.38 10.09 -26.83
N ALA A 555 12.36 9.45 -26.24
CA ALA A 555 12.18 9.37 -24.80
C ALA A 555 13.24 8.51 -24.09
N ARG A 556 13.75 7.45 -24.73
CA ARG A 556 14.85 6.62 -24.21
C ARG A 556 16.13 7.41 -23.89
N ASN A 557 16.30 8.59 -24.47
CA ASN A 557 17.45 9.46 -24.26
C ASN A 557 17.17 10.60 -23.27
N ALA A 558 15.97 10.67 -22.69
CA ALA A 558 15.59 11.74 -21.79
C ALA A 558 16.12 11.49 -20.36
N SER A 559 16.81 12.48 -19.81
CA SER A 559 17.41 12.38 -18.47
C SER A 559 16.32 12.42 -17.40
N MET A 560 16.14 11.34 -16.63
CA MET A 560 15.40 11.39 -15.37
C MET A 560 16.15 12.32 -14.40
N ARG A 561 15.40 13.11 -13.62
CA ARG A 561 16.01 13.98 -12.60
C ARG A 561 15.69 13.48 -11.20
N LEU A 562 16.71 13.19 -10.41
CA LEU A 562 16.58 12.86 -8.99
C LEU A 562 16.86 14.12 -8.17
N VAL A 563 15.95 14.52 -7.30
CA VAL A 563 16.13 15.67 -6.41
C VAL A 563 16.32 15.16 -4.99
N ILE A 564 17.53 15.29 -4.44
CA ILE A 564 17.83 14.86 -3.07
C ILE A 564 17.51 15.97 -2.06
N ASN A 565 16.94 15.58 -0.92
CA ASN A 565 16.53 16.50 0.13
C ASN A 565 17.71 16.91 1.03
N ALA A 566 18.12 18.17 0.95
CA ALA A 566 19.19 18.71 1.78
C ALA A 566 18.82 18.82 3.27
N ASN A 567 17.53 18.87 3.62
CA ASN A 567 17.08 18.86 5.02
C ASN A 567 17.30 17.49 5.68
N ASN A 568 17.35 16.40 4.91
CA ASN A 568 17.33 15.05 5.45
C ASN A 568 18.64 14.69 6.19
N PRO A 569 18.60 14.27 7.47
CA PRO A 569 19.81 13.98 8.25
C PRO A 569 20.64 12.80 7.71
N MET A 570 20.01 11.84 7.02
CA MET A 570 20.74 10.74 6.38
C MET A 570 21.50 11.25 5.15
N VAL A 571 20.89 12.09 4.32
CA VAL A 571 21.55 12.71 3.15
C VAL A 571 22.74 13.56 3.61
N GLN A 572 22.59 14.35 4.67
CA GLN A 572 23.68 15.16 5.23
C GLN A 572 24.85 14.30 5.73
N ARG A 573 24.58 13.19 6.45
CA ARG A 573 25.62 12.26 6.91
C ARG A 573 26.29 11.51 5.76
N LEU A 574 25.50 11.11 4.75
CA LEU A 574 25.98 10.42 3.56
C LEU A 574 26.95 11.31 2.76
N ALA A 575 26.65 12.60 2.64
CA ALA A 575 27.49 13.57 1.94
C ALA A 575 28.90 13.78 2.54
N GLN A 576 29.14 13.27 3.75
CA GLN A 576 30.43 13.34 4.44
C GLN A 576 31.25 12.05 4.30
N GLN A 577 30.71 11.00 3.67
CA GLN A 577 31.36 9.70 3.52
C GLN A 577 32.26 9.62 2.28
N ASN A 578 33.07 8.56 2.19
CA ASN A 578 33.84 8.24 1.00
C ASN A 578 32.95 7.61 -0.07
N PHE A 579 32.71 8.31 -1.18
CA PHE A 579 31.81 7.84 -2.25
C PHE A 579 32.32 6.65 -3.06
N ASN A 580 33.59 6.26 -2.91
CA ASN A 580 34.15 5.06 -3.52
C ASN A 580 33.92 3.79 -2.68
N ASP A 581 33.40 3.92 -1.46
CA ASP A 581 33.08 2.79 -0.60
C ASP A 581 31.86 2.03 -1.16
N PRO A 582 31.94 0.69 -1.36
CA PRO A 582 30.83 -0.12 -1.84
C PRO A 582 29.54 0.01 -1.01
N ASP A 583 29.65 0.15 0.31
CA ASP A 583 28.50 0.29 1.20
C ASP A 583 27.82 1.66 1.00
N VAL A 584 28.62 2.72 0.81
CA VAL A 584 28.14 4.07 0.50
C VAL A 584 27.46 4.12 -0.87
N ILE A 585 27.99 3.40 -1.87
CA ILE A 585 27.38 3.24 -3.19
C ILE A 585 26.01 2.56 -3.09
N ASN A 586 25.89 1.48 -2.31
CA ASN A 586 24.61 0.81 -2.11
C ASN A 586 23.59 1.71 -1.41
N LEU A 587 24.02 2.55 -0.45
CA LEU A 587 23.14 3.56 0.18
C LEU A 587 22.64 4.61 -0.83
N MET A 588 23.51 5.10 -1.72
CA MET A 588 23.11 6.02 -2.80
C MET A 588 22.05 5.39 -3.72
N LEU A 589 22.24 4.12 -4.10
CA LEU A 589 21.27 3.36 -4.91
C LEU A 589 19.95 3.15 -4.17
N ASN A 590 19.98 2.93 -2.86
CA ASN A 590 18.78 2.79 -2.05
C ASN A 590 17.96 4.09 -1.96
N ILE A 591 18.60 5.26 -1.89
CA ILE A 591 17.91 6.56 -1.96
C ILE A 591 17.20 6.74 -3.30
N TYR A 592 17.85 6.33 -4.40
CA TYR A 592 17.23 6.35 -5.72
C TYR A 592 16.06 5.36 -5.84
N ASN A 593 16.25 4.14 -5.36
CA ASN A 593 15.20 3.11 -5.42
C ASN A 593 14.01 3.44 -4.51
N SER A 594 14.23 4.09 -3.36
CA SER A 594 13.12 4.56 -2.51
C SER A 594 12.32 5.65 -3.22
N ALA A 595 12.99 6.58 -3.91
CA ALA A 595 12.31 7.57 -4.75
C ALA A 595 11.52 6.89 -5.90
N ILE A 596 12.03 5.81 -6.50
CA ILE A 596 11.25 4.99 -7.44
C ILE A 596 10.05 4.34 -6.76
N LEU A 597 10.20 3.77 -5.56
CA LEU A 597 9.11 3.08 -4.87
C LEU A 597 7.91 3.99 -4.61
N TYR A 598 8.16 5.25 -4.27
CA TYR A 598 7.11 6.25 -4.10
C TYR A 598 6.48 6.71 -5.43
N ASN A 599 7.11 6.42 -6.57
CA ASN A 599 6.59 6.69 -7.92
C ASN A 599 6.10 5.37 -8.58
N GLN A 600 4.78 5.15 -8.56
CA GLN A 600 4.20 3.86 -8.98
C GLN A 600 4.50 3.46 -10.44
N GLU A 601 4.85 4.40 -11.32
CA GLU A 601 5.14 4.11 -12.74
C GLU A 601 6.53 3.53 -12.97
N LEU A 602 7.49 3.92 -12.14
CA LEU A 602 8.89 3.49 -12.28
C LEU A 602 9.12 2.13 -11.61
N MET A 603 8.15 1.59 -10.88
CA MET A 603 8.17 0.25 -10.29
C MET A 603 7.91 -0.85 -11.34
N THR A 604 8.86 -1.00 -12.27
CA THR A 604 8.89 -2.14 -13.20
C THR A 604 9.31 -3.42 -12.47
N PRO A 605 8.98 -4.63 -12.98
CA PRO A 605 9.46 -5.89 -12.41
C PRO A 605 10.99 -5.94 -12.26
N GLN A 606 11.71 -5.31 -13.19
CA GLN A 606 13.17 -5.20 -13.14
C GLN A 606 13.63 -4.29 -12.00
N ASN A 607 13.05 -3.11 -11.84
CA ASN A 607 13.40 -2.19 -10.76
C ASN A 607 12.99 -2.75 -9.38
N ALA A 608 11.85 -3.45 -9.29
CA ALA A 608 11.43 -4.14 -8.08
C ALA A 608 12.41 -5.24 -7.66
N ARG A 609 12.91 -6.02 -8.63
CA ARG A 609 13.96 -7.01 -8.37
C ARG A 609 15.26 -6.36 -7.90
N ILE A 610 15.71 -5.29 -8.55
CA ILE A 610 16.90 -4.55 -8.15
C ILE A 610 16.74 -4.00 -6.73
N PHE A 611 15.58 -3.42 -6.40
CA PHE A 611 15.27 -2.95 -5.04
C PHE A 611 15.35 -4.10 -4.03
N TYR A 612 14.73 -5.24 -4.32
CA TYR A 612 14.77 -6.41 -3.44
C TYR A 612 16.20 -6.90 -3.18
N GLU A 613 17.01 -7.04 -4.24
CA GLU A 613 18.41 -7.44 -4.12
C GLU A 613 19.23 -6.45 -3.28
N GLN A 614 19.00 -5.15 -3.42
CA GLN A 614 19.68 -4.10 -2.64
C GLN A 614 19.21 -4.06 -1.18
N PHE A 615 17.92 -4.24 -0.94
CA PHE A 615 17.36 -4.34 0.40
C PHE A 615 17.91 -5.56 1.14
N GLN A 616 18.02 -6.72 0.47
CA GLN A 616 18.63 -7.92 1.04
C GLN A 616 20.09 -7.69 1.43
N LYS A 617 20.89 -7.00 0.59
CA LYS A 617 22.28 -6.64 0.92
C LYS A 617 22.36 -5.75 2.17
N LEU A 618 21.48 -4.75 2.28
CA LEU A 618 21.42 -3.87 3.44
C LEU A 618 21.04 -4.63 4.73
N MET A 619 20.06 -5.54 4.64
CA MET A 619 19.67 -6.40 5.76
C MET A 619 20.80 -7.34 6.19
N SER A 620 21.50 -7.95 5.23
CA SER A 620 22.67 -8.79 5.51
C SER A 620 23.77 -8.00 6.22
N ARG A 621 24.12 -6.82 5.70
CA ARG A 621 25.16 -5.97 6.28
C ARG A 621 24.79 -5.48 7.68
N SER A 622 23.51 -5.18 7.90
CA SER A 622 22.99 -4.80 9.22
C SER A 622 23.09 -5.95 10.21
N LEU A 623 22.80 -7.18 9.78
CA LEU A 623 23.00 -8.38 10.60
C LEU A 623 24.48 -8.62 10.90
N ASP A 624 25.36 -8.49 9.91
CA ASP A 624 26.81 -8.62 10.10
C ASP A 624 27.32 -7.60 11.14
N TYR A 625 26.86 -6.35 11.05
CA TYR A 625 27.22 -5.32 12.02
C TYR A 625 26.68 -5.62 13.43
N ILE A 626 25.44 -6.14 13.55
CA ILE A 626 24.89 -6.55 14.86
C ILE A 626 25.74 -7.68 15.46
N VAL A 627 26.13 -8.66 14.65
CA VAL A 627 26.99 -9.77 15.09
C VAL A 627 28.36 -9.25 15.53
N GLU A 628 28.99 -8.39 14.71
CA GLU A 628 30.29 -7.78 15.02
C GLU A 628 30.22 -6.96 16.32
N GLN A 629 29.17 -6.15 16.49
CA GLN A 629 28.96 -5.36 17.70
C GLN A 629 28.76 -6.25 18.94
N GLN A 630 28.00 -7.34 18.82
CA GLN A 630 27.82 -8.31 19.91
C GLN A 630 29.14 -9.01 20.26
N ASP A 631 29.95 -9.36 19.27
CA ASP A 631 31.25 -9.99 19.49
C ASP A 631 32.25 -9.01 20.12
N LEU A 632 32.29 -7.76 19.66
CA LEU A 632 33.08 -6.70 20.30
C LEU A 632 32.61 -6.44 21.74
N GLN A 633 31.31 -6.47 22.01
CA GLN A 633 30.76 -6.30 23.35
C GLN A 633 31.14 -7.48 24.27
N ARG A 634 31.07 -8.72 23.77
CA ARG A 634 31.57 -9.90 24.50
C ARG A 634 33.07 -9.83 24.76
N GLN A 635 33.85 -9.37 23.78
CA GLN A 635 35.29 -9.16 23.95
C GLN A 635 35.55 -8.08 25.01
N ALA A 636 34.82 -6.96 24.98
CA ALA A 636 34.92 -5.91 25.98
C ALA A 636 34.57 -6.42 27.39
N GLU A 637 33.48 -7.18 27.55
CA GLU A 637 33.11 -7.80 28.83
C GLU A 637 34.16 -8.81 29.32
N THR A 638 34.77 -9.56 28.41
CA THR A 638 35.83 -10.51 28.74
C THR A 638 37.08 -9.78 29.21
N LEU A 639 37.50 -8.74 28.48
CA LEU A 639 38.62 -7.88 28.85
C LEU A 639 38.35 -7.13 30.16
N GLU A 640 37.11 -6.73 30.42
CA GLU A 640 36.74 -6.05 31.67
C GLU A 640 36.80 -7.01 32.86
N LYS A 641 36.33 -8.26 32.71
CA LYS A 641 36.51 -9.32 33.71
C LYS A 641 37.98 -9.67 33.94
N GLU A 642 38.80 -9.74 32.88
CA GLU A 642 40.25 -9.90 33.00
C GLU A 642 40.89 -8.72 33.73
N ARG A 643 40.47 -7.48 33.42
CA ARG A 643 40.96 -6.28 34.11
C ARG A 643 40.56 -6.25 35.58
N GLU A 644 39.34 -6.67 35.93
CA GLU A 644 38.89 -6.79 37.31
C GLU A 644 39.62 -7.88 38.10
N THR A 645 39.86 -9.04 37.47
CA THR A 645 40.62 -10.12 38.09
C THR A 645 42.08 -9.73 38.31
N LEU A 646 42.70 -9.00 37.37
CA LEU A 646 44.03 -8.41 37.53
C LEU A 646 44.05 -7.34 38.64
N ARG A 647 43.06 -6.43 38.69
CA ARG A 647 42.92 -5.44 39.77
C ARG A 647 42.77 -6.08 41.15
N LYS A 648 41.96 -7.15 41.27
CA LYS A 648 41.80 -7.92 42.51
C LYS A 648 43.07 -8.68 42.91
N ARG A 649 43.92 -9.04 41.94
CA ARG A 649 45.23 -9.64 42.17
C ARG A 649 46.25 -8.62 42.68
N ASP A 650 46.22 -7.39 42.15
CA ASP A 650 47.16 -6.32 42.52
C ASP A 650 46.77 -5.57 43.82
N GLN A 651 45.49 -5.61 44.25
CA GLN A 651 45.01 -4.89 45.45
C GLN A 651 45.05 -5.68 46.77
N LYS A 652 45.34 -6.98 46.77
CA LYS A 652 45.59 -7.71 48.02
C LYS A 652 47.05 -7.53 48.45
N GLY A 653 47.33 -6.44 49.17
CA GLY A 653 48.49 -6.40 50.06
C GLY A 653 48.45 -7.60 51.04
N PRO A 654 49.61 -8.04 51.58
CA PRO A 654 49.63 -9.14 52.53
C PRO A 654 48.68 -8.85 53.69
N GLU A 655 47.84 -9.83 54.04
CA GLU A 655 46.89 -9.68 55.15
C GLU A 655 47.66 -9.24 56.41
N PRO A 656 47.23 -8.18 57.12
CA PRO A 656 47.93 -7.71 58.30
C PRO A 656 48.00 -8.84 59.34
N LYS A 657 49.19 -9.04 59.90
CA LYS A 657 49.45 -10.15 60.81
C LYS A 657 48.80 -9.96 62.18
N HIS A 658 48.48 -8.72 62.56
CA HIS A 658 47.75 -8.34 63.77
C HIS A 658 46.30 -7.95 63.46
N LEU A 659 45.47 -7.89 64.50
CA LEU A 659 44.08 -7.44 64.38
C LEU A 659 44.00 -5.91 64.25
N ILE A 660 43.05 -5.45 63.44
CA ILE A 660 42.83 -4.03 63.15
C ILE A 660 41.36 -3.71 63.44
N PHE A 661 41.11 -2.65 64.20
CA PHE A 661 39.80 -2.08 64.43
C PHE A 661 39.69 -0.75 63.69
N PHE A 662 38.53 -0.45 63.13
CA PHE A 662 38.25 0.86 62.55
C PHE A 662 37.19 1.59 63.38
N LEU A 663 37.52 2.78 63.85
CA LEU A 663 36.65 3.66 64.63
C LEU A 663 35.99 4.69 63.71
N MET A 664 34.68 4.52 63.52
CA MET A 664 33.81 5.48 62.85
C MET A 664 33.37 6.52 63.89
N THR A 665 33.84 7.74 63.77
CA THR A 665 33.60 8.79 64.76
C THR A 665 33.53 10.18 64.11
N PRO A 666 32.72 11.12 64.63
CA PRO A 666 32.74 12.50 64.17
C PRO A 666 34.12 13.13 64.44
N LEU A 667 34.72 13.78 63.44
CA LEU A 667 36.05 14.40 63.52
C LEU A 667 36.03 15.79 64.21
N GLY A 668 35.41 15.90 65.38
CA GLY A 668 35.35 17.12 66.19
C GLY A 668 36.22 17.05 67.44
N GLU A 669 36.69 18.21 67.93
CA GLU A 669 37.50 18.30 69.17
C GLU A 669 36.81 17.64 70.38
N THR A 670 35.48 17.66 70.41
CA THR A 670 34.65 17.06 71.47
C THR A 670 34.81 15.54 71.60
N TYR A 671 35.28 14.85 70.56
CA TYR A 671 35.47 13.40 70.55
C TYR A 671 36.93 12.98 70.69
N GLN A 672 37.90 13.91 70.73
CA GLN A 672 39.32 13.57 70.85
C GLN A 672 39.61 12.74 72.10
N SER A 673 39.10 13.16 73.27
CA SER A 673 39.25 12.39 74.51
C SER A 673 38.62 10.99 74.43
N PHE A 674 37.52 10.84 73.67
CA PHE A 674 36.90 9.53 73.44
C PHE A 674 37.79 8.65 72.53
N ILE A 675 38.29 9.20 71.43
CA ILE A 675 39.21 8.52 70.51
C ILE A 675 40.45 8.02 71.24
N GLU A 676 41.06 8.88 72.07
CA GLU A 676 42.24 8.51 72.87
C GLU A 676 41.93 7.37 73.85
N THR A 677 40.77 7.39 74.49
CA THR A 677 40.37 6.31 75.40
C THR A 677 40.10 5.00 74.65
N VAL A 678 39.43 5.02 73.51
CA VAL A 678 39.23 3.83 72.66
C VAL A 678 40.58 3.31 72.18
N ARG A 679 41.49 4.21 71.76
CA ARG A 679 42.84 3.85 71.35
C ARG A 679 43.63 3.18 72.47
N ASP A 680 43.51 3.64 73.71
CA ASP A 680 44.15 2.99 74.86
C ASP A 680 43.66 1.55 75.06
N VAL A 681 42.35 1.33 75.00
CA VAL A 681 41.76 0.00 75.17
C VAL A 681 42.17 -0.94 74.03
N ILE A 682 41.99 -0.51 72.78
CA ILE A 682 42.26 -1.37 71.62
C ILE A 682 43.77 -1.62 71.44
N GLU A 683 44.59 -0.57 71.53
CA GLU A 683 46.02 -0.69 71.23
C GLU A 683 46.87 -1.16 72.40
N ASN A 684 46.62 -0.67 73.61
CA ASN A 684 47.49 -0.97 74.75
C ASN A 684 47.00 -2.13 75.61
N ARG A 685 45.68 -2.31 75.74
CA ARG A 685 45.11 -3.41 76.53
C ARG A 685 44.91 -4.66 75.70
N PHE A 686 44.29 -4.53 74.52
CA PHE A 686 44.04 -5.68 73.63
C PHE A 686 45.18 -6.00 72.64
N GLY A 687 46.14 -5.09 72.43
CA GLY A 687 47.23 -5.32 71.48
C GLY A 687 46.74 -5.44 70.03
N CYS A 688 45.74 -4.65 69.67
CA CYS A 688 45.20 -4.54 68.31
C CYS A 688 45.47 -3.13 67.76
N GLN A 689 45.53 -2.93 66.45
CA GLN A 689 45.69 -1.57 65.90
C GLN A 689 44.33 -0.88 65.77
N LEU A 690 44.26 0.42 66.08
CA LEU A 690 43.07 1.24 65.82
C LEU A 690 43.31 2.20 64.67
N PHE A 691 42.44 2.17 63.66
CA PHE A 691 42.38 3.16 62.60
C PHE A 691 41.22 4.12 62.82
N VAL A 692 41.50 5.41 62.64
CA VAL A 692 40.51 6.48 62.46
C VAL A 692 40.69 7.05 61.05
N ALA A 693 39.62 7.56 60.43
CA ALA A 693 39.65 8.05 59.04
C ALA A 693 40.77 9.08 58.73
N ASN A 694 41.21 9.84 59.74
CA ASN A 694 42.29 10.84 59.61
C ASN A 694 43.70 10.32 59.89
N ASP A 695 43.86 9.07 60.36
CA ASP A 695 45.18 8.57 60.79
C ASP A 695 46.11 8.31 59.61
N ARG A 696 45.58 7.85 58.46
CA ARG A 696 46.36 7.52 57.26
C ARG A 696 45.60 7.81 55.98
N GLN A 697 46.33 8.24 54.96
CA GLN A 697 45.83 8.40 53.60
C GLN A 697 46.39 7.28 52.71
N PHE A 698 45.56 6.28 52.44
CA PHE A 698 45.85 5.18 51.51
C PHE A 698 45.51 5.52 50.05
N GLN A 699 44.62 6.50 49.82
CA GLN A 699 44.11 6.89 48.51
C GLN A 699 43.87 8.40 48.44
N ASP A 700 43.87 8.96 47.23
CA ASP A 700 43.75 10.41 47.00
C ASP A 700 42.35 10.95 47.31
N THR A 701 41.31 10.12 47.23
CA THR A 701 39.93 10.52 47.57
C THR A 701 39.55 10.06 48.98
N VAL A 702 38.78 10.88 49.70
CA VAL A 702 38.29 10.57 51.05
C VAL A 702 37.50 9.24 51.07
N ILE A 703 36.69 9.01 50.04
CA ILE A 703 35.84 7.81 49.95
C ILE A 703 36.68 6.56 49.72
N ASP A 704 37.65 6.60 48.80
CA ASP A 704 38.51 5.45 48.53
C ASP A 704 39.46 5.17 49.70
N ASN A 705 39.86 6.22 50.44
CA ASN A 705 40.65 6.08 51.66
C ASN A 705 39.87 5.36 52.76
N VAL A 706 38.64 5.80 53.03
CA VAL A 706 37.74 5.15 54.01
C VAL A 706 37.46 3.70 53.63
N ARG A 707 37.20 3.41 52.35
CA ARG A 707 37.05 2.02 51.87
C ARG A 707 38.30 1.17 52.13
N SER A 708 39.49 1.69 51.87
CA SER A 708 40.74 0.98 52.12
C SER A 708 40.98 0.68 53.61
N HIS A 709 40.61 1.61 54.50
CA HIS A 709 40.61 1.38 55.95
C HIS A 709 39.62 0.28 56.35
N MET A 710 38.40 0.34 55.79
CA MET A 710 37.35 -0.64 56.08
C MET A 710 37.71 -2.05 55.60
N ASP A 711 38.31 -2.18 54.41
CA ASP A 711 38.74 -3.47 53.86
C ASP A 711 39.77 -4.17 54.75
N GLN A 712 40.69 -3.41 55.35
CA GLN A 712 41.74 -3.92 56.25
C GLN A 712 41.25 -4.21 57.68
N ALA A 713 40.18 -3.55 58.12
CA ALA A 713 39.69 -3.67 59.50
C ALA A 713 39.00 -5.02 59.75
N HIS A 714 39.35 -5.68 60.84
CA HIS A 714 38.75 -6.94 61.27
C HIS A 714 37.48 -6.74 62.11
N SER A 715 37.32 -5.56 62.70
CA SER A 715 36.15 -5.16 63.50
C SER A 715 35.93 -3.65 63.44
N PHE A 716 34.71 -3.22 63.75
CA PHE A 716 34.29 -1.82 63.67
C PHE A 716 33.72 -1.34 65.00
N ILE A 717 34.04 -0.10 65.37
CA ILE A 717 33.42 0.63 66.48
C ILE A 717 32.80 1.89 65.89
N ALA A 718 31.54 2.17 66.17
CA ALA A 718 30.86 3.36 65.63
C ALA A 718 30.26 4.22 66.75
N GLU A 719 30.63 5.50 66.78
CA GLU A 719 30.07 6.52 67.66
C GLU A 719 28.81 7.11 67.01
N VAL A 720 27.63 6.74 67.52
CA VAL A 720 26.35 7.04 66.86
C VAL A 720 25.51 8.09 67.58
N THR A 721 26.08 8.84 68.54
CA THR A 721 25.31 9.69 69.47
C THR A 721 24.36 10.66 68.77
N ASP A 722 24.82 11.35 67.72
CA ASP A 722 24.06 12.40 67.02
C ASP A 722 23.74 12.04 65.57
N ALA A 723 23.78 10.74 65.21
CA ALA A 723 23.53 10.26 63.86
C ALA A 723 24.35 10.99 62.78
N ASN A 724 25.63 11.26 63.06
CA ASN A 724 26.51 11.97 62.14
C ASN A 724 26.47 11.33 60.73
N PRO A 725 26.18 12.09 59.66
CA PRO A 725 25.98 11.53 58.33
C PRO A 725 27.16 10.69 57.82
N ASN A 726 28.40 11.08 58.13
CA ASN A 726 29.60 10.35 57.72
C ASN A 726 29.70 9.01 58.45
N VAL A 727 29.48 9.01 59.76
CA VAL A 727 29.46 7.78 60.56
C VAL A 727 28.32 6.84 60.12
N MET A 728 27.14 7.38 59.81
CA MET A 728 26.01 6.59 59.33
C MET A 728 26.27 5.99 57.94
N PHE A 729 26.97 6.72 57.07
CA PHE A 729 27.41 6.22 55.77
C PHE A 729 28.43 5.09 55.91
N GLU A 730 29.47 5.28 56.73
CA GLU A 730 30.49 4.26 57.02
C GLU A 730 29.87 3.00 57.64
N LEU A 731 28.96 3.18 58.60
CA LEU A 731 28.24 2.10 59.25
C LEU A 731 27.34 1.33 58.26
N GLY A 732 26.67 2.05 57.35
CA GLY A 732 25.88 1.47 56.27
C GLY A 732 26.73 0.62 55.32
N ALA A 733 27.88 1.15 54.88
CA ALA A 733 28.82 0.44 54.02
C ALA A 733 29.38 -0.82 54.70
N ALA A 734 29.79 -0.72 55.97
CA ALA A 734 30.32 -1.87 56.72
C ALA A 734 29.28 -2.99 56.87
N ARG A 735 28.00 -2.63 56.98
CA ARG A 735 26.92 -3.60 57.09
C ARG A 735 26.47 -4.20 55.77
N PHE A 736 26.58 -3.46 54.67
CA PHE A 736 26.16 -4.00 53.38
C PHE A 736 27.21 -4.96 52.81
N ASP A 737 28.47 -4.52 52.79
CA ASP A 737 29.57 -5.22 52.11
C ASP A 737 30.38 -6.17 53.03
N LEU A 738 30.36 -5.97 54.35
CA LEU A 738 31.28 -6.66 55.31
C LEU A 738 30.53 -7.31 56.49
N ARG A 739 29.38 -7.94 56.23
CA ARG A 739 28.40 -8.49 57.21
C ARG A 739 28.96 -9.41 58.29
N GLU A 740 30.07 -10.08 58.04
CA GLU A 740 30.64 -11.09 58.96
C GLU A 740 31.52 -10.48 60.07
N ARG A 741 31.94 -9.21 59.94
CA ARG A 741 32.86 -8.56 60.87
C ARG A 741 32.11 -7.97 62.08
N PRO A 742 32.61 -8.13 63.33
CA PRO A 742 31.91 -7.61 64.50
C PRO A 742 31.85 -6.07 64.50
N ILE A 743 30.66 -5.53 64.83
CA ILE A 743 30.41 -4.08 64.95
C ILE A 743 29.88 -3.79 66.35
N VAL A 744 30.48 -2.81 67.02
CA VAL A 744 30.06 -2.30 68.34
C VAL A 744 29.58 -0.86 68.20
N LEU A 745 28.39 -0.55 68.73
CA LEU A 745 27.81 0.78 68.68
C LEU A 745 27.99 1.49 70.03
N MET A 746 28.60 2.66 70.00
CA MET A 746 28.90 3.51 71.15
C MET A 746 27.96 4.73 71.13
N ARG A 747 27.37 5.06 72.29
CA ARG A 747 26.40 6.16 72.37
C ARG A 747 26.44 6.87 73.71
N ARG A 748 26.20 8.19 73.70
CA ARG A 748 25.83 9.03 74.86
C ARG A 748 24.32 9.32 74.84
N ASN A 749 23.77 9.71 75.98
CA ASN A 749 22.41 10.20 76.11
C ASN A 749 22.26 11.48 75.28
N SER A 750 21.64 11.33 74.11
CA SER A 750 21.27 12.41 73.21
C SER A 750 19.75 12.38 73.00
N GLN A 751 19.14 13.56 72.88
CA GLN A 751 17.69 13.69 72.61
C GLN A 751 17.32 13.24 71.19
N GLN A 752 18.30 13.04 70.30
CA GLN A 752 18.09 12.67 68.91
C GLN A 752 17.81 11.17 68.75
N GLN A 753 16.72 10.82 68.06
CA GLN A 753 16.37 9.43 67.78
C GLN A 753 17.16 8.92 66.57
N LEU A 754 17.75 7.72 66.68
CA LEU A 754 18.42 7.09 65.54
C LEU A 754 17.39 6.71 64.46
N PRO A 755 17.67 6.96 63.17
CA PRO A 755 16.68 6.84 62.10
C PRO A 755 16.24 5.40 61.75
N ALA A 756 16.82 4.35 62.37
CA ALA A 756 16.43 2.95 62.14
C ALA A 756 16.86 2.02 63.29
N ASP A 757 16.22 0.84 63.39
CA ASP A 757 16.73 -0.27 64.18
C ASP A 757 18.01 -0.81 63.53
N LEU A 758 19.15 -0.42 64.10
CA LEU A 758 20.46 -0.87 63.66
C LEU A 758 20.74 -2.33 64.08
N LEU A 759 19.77 -3.23 64.26
CA LEU A 759 19.90 -4.71 64.36
C LEU A 759 21.21 -5.23 65.01
N GLY A 760 21.65 -4.60 66.11
CA GLY A 760 22.99 -4.79 66.69
C GLY A 760 22.89 -4.65 68.21
N ARG A 761 22.99 -5.78 68.90
CA ARG A 761 22.52 -5.99 70.28
C ARG A 761 23.35 -5.34 71.40
N ILE A 762 24.23 -4.37 71.13
CA ILE A 762 24.99 -3.68 72.17
C ILE A 762 25.08 -2.19 71.85
N TYR A 763 24.28 -1.38 72.53
CA TYR A 763 24.59 0.03 72.74
C TYR A 763 25.45 0.11 73.98
N VAL A 764 26.73 0.38 73.81
CA VAL A 764 27.57 0.72 74.95
C VAL A 764 27.29 2.17 75.28
N ASN A 765 26.45 2.39 76.31
CA ASN A 765 26.20 3.74 76.80
C ASN A 765 27.31 4.15 77.78
N TYR A 766 28.06 5.19 77.41
CA TYR A 766 29.22 5.65 78.15
C TYR A 766 29.06 7.05 78.76
N ASP A 767 27.83 7.48 79.01
CA ASP A 767 27.54 8.73 79.70
C ASP A 767 28.29 8.87 81.03
N GLU A 768 28.75 10.09 81.28
CA GLU A 768 29.42 10.56 82.50
C GLU A 768 30.80 9.93 82.81
N LYS A 769 31.27 8.93 82.04
CA LYS A 769 32.58 8.31 82.23
C LYS A 769 33.65 9.00 81.38
N THR A 770 34.79 9.32 81.98
CA THR A 770 35.94 9.92 81.26
C THR A 770 37.26 9.27 81.67
N GLY A 771 38.27 9.38 80.81
CA GLY A 771 39.61 8.86 81.07
C GLY A 771 39.64 7.38 81.45
N LYS A 772 40.27 7.06 82.59
CA LYS A 772 40.49 5.68 83.03
C LYS A 772 39.19 4.91 83.33
N GLU A 773 38.18 5.58 83.90
CA GLU A 773 36.89 4.95 84.20
C GLU A 773 36.18 4.51 82.91
N LEU A 774 36.25 5.35 81.87
CA LEU A 774 35.74 5.00 80.55
C LEU A 774 36.53 3.84 79.93
N ALA A 775 37.86 3.85 80.04
CA ALA A 775 38.70 2.78 79.50
C ALA A 775 38.37 1.41 80.14
N ASP A 776 38.26 1.37 81.47
CA ASP A 776 37.92 0.14 82.22
C ASP A 776 36.50 -0.35 81.89
N TYR A 777 35.55 0.58 81.70
CA TYR A 777 34.20 0.24 81.27
C TYR A 777 34.17 -0.32 79.84
N LEU A 778 34.83 0.34 78.89
CA LEU A 778 34.90 -0.10 77.49
C LEU A 778 35.57 -1.46 77.34
N GLU A 779 36.67 -1.70 78.05
CA GLU A 779 37.35 -2.99 78.06
C GLU A 779 36.40 -4.12 78.47
N ASN A 780 35.67 -3.94 79.57
CA ASN A 780 34.70 -4.92 80.05
C ASN A 780 33.54 -5.13 79.07
N GLN A 781 33.00 -4.06 78.47
CA GLN A 781 31.91 -4.17 77.50
C GLN A 781 32.34 -4.91 76.23
N LEU A 782 33.54 -4.62 75.72
CA LEU A 782 34.09 -5.27 74.54
C LEU A 782 34.40 -6.75 74.79
N LEU A 783 34.94 -7.11 75.96
CA LEU A 783 35.18 -8.52 76.32
C LEU A 783 33.90 -9.33 76.56
N ASN A 784 32.79 -8.67 76.91
CA ASN A 784 31.49 -9.31 77.05
C ASN A 784 30.79 -9.59 75.71
N ASP A 785 31.16 -8.91 74.61
CA ASP A 785 30.67 -9.27 73.27
C ASP A 785 31.35 -10.56 72.80
N GLN A 786 30.55 -11.63 72.64
CA GLN A 786 31.06 -12.95 72.24
C GLN A 786 31.83 -12.92 70.92
N ARG A 787 31.44 -12.07 69.95
CA ARG A 787 32.10 -11.99 68.65
C ARG A 787 33.44 -11.27 68.74
N ILE A 788 33.53 -10.24 69.57
CA ILE A 788 34.80 -9.54 69.86
C ILE A 788 35.74 -10.47 70.63
N LYS A 789 35.22 -11.19 71.64
CA LYS A 789 35.99 -12.18 72.39
C LYS A 789 36.55 -13.28 71.49
N LEU A 790 35.72 -13.88 70.64
CA LEU A 790 36.16 -14.86 69.64
C LEU A 790 37.19 -14.28 68.66
N LEU A 791 37.05 -13.02 68.28
CA LEU A 791 38.01 -12.36 67.40
C LEU A 791 39.38 -12.20 68.08
N LEU A 792 39.39 -11.77 69.35
CA LEU A 792 40.62 -11.59 70.15
C LEU A 792 41.30 -12.92 70.51
N GLU A 793 40.54 -14.01 70.69
CA GLU A 793 41.04 -15.35 70.99
C GLU A 793 41.51 -16.13 69.73
N LYS A 794 41.35 -15.56 68.53
CA LYS A 794 41.69 -16.23 67.26
C LYS A 794 43.19 -16.52 67.16
N THR A 795 43.54 -17.79 67.00
CA THR A 795 44.93 -18.26 66.93
C THR A 795 45.63 -17.78 65.65
N GLY A 796 46.92 -17.41 65.75
CA GLY A 796 47.77 -17.05 64.61
C GLY A 796 47.83 -15.55 64.28
N ARG A 797 47.26 -14.65 65.09
CA ARG A 797 47.46 -13.20 64.97
C ARG A 797 48.56 -12.71 65.92
N GLU A 798 49.41 -11.82 65.42
CA GLU A 798 50.50 -11.21 66.18
C GLU A 798 49.99 -10.04 67.04
N TYR A 799 50.62 -9.80 68.20
CA TYR A 799 50.24 -8.72 69.13
C TYR A 799 50.79 -7.37 68.63
N TYR A 800 49.90 -6.38 68.41
CA TYR A 800 50.26 -5.02 67.98
C TYR A 800 50.95 -4.23 69.09
N ILE A 801 51.98 -3.45 68.73
CA ILE A 801 52.73 -2.58 69.64
C ILE A 801 52.53 -1.14 69.21
N SER A 802 51.72 -0.39 69.97
CA SER A 802 51.49 1.04 69.73
C SER A 802 52.73 1.89 70.05
N PRO A 803 52.83 3.12 69.51
CA PRO A 803 53.88 4.06 69.90
C PRO A 803 53.91 4.33 71.42
N LYS A 804 52.73 4.44 72.05
CA LYS A 804 52.62 4.65 73.50
C LYS A 804 53.18 3.45 74.28
N ARG A 805 52.81 2.23 73.89
CA ARG A 805 53.31 1.00 74.51
C ARG A 805 54.81 0.85 74.30
N LEU A 806 55.31 1.20 73.12
CA LEU A 806 56.73 1.17 72.77
C LEU A 806 57.56 2.08 73.68
N LYS A 807 57.06 3.29 73.97
CA LYS A 807 57.66 4.21 74.95
C LYS A 807 57.69 3.63 76.36
N GLU A 808 56.57 3.07 76.82
CA GLU A 808 56.48 2.44 78.14
C GLU A 808 57.51 1.32 78.32
N VAL A 809 57.61 0.41 77.34
CA VAL A 809 58.53 -0.75 77.42
C VAL A 809 60.00 -0.38 77.26
N SER A 810 60.31 0.73 76.57
CA SER A 810 61.67 1.25 76.44
C SER A 810 62.18 1.95 77.72
N GLY A 811 61.26 2.45 78.54
CA GLY A 811 61.55 3.28 79.71
C GLY A 811 62.07 4.69 79.37
N TRP A 812 61.92 5.14 78.13
CA TRP A 812 62.42 6.42 77.61
C TRP A 812 61.27 7.30 77.12
N SER A 813 60.60 8.00 78.04
CA SER A 813 59.46 8.86 77.68
C SER A 813 59.85 10.24 77.13
N GLN A 814 61.07 10.72 77.38
CA GLN A 814 61.51 12.10 77.08
C GLN A 814 62.77 12.19 76.20
N ILE A 815 63.31 11.06 75.72
CA ILE A 815 64.62 11.03 75.04
C ILE A 815 64.49 11.17 73.52
N LEU A 816 63.44 10.63 72.91
CA LEU A 816 63.20 10.68 71.47
C LEU A 816 61.92 11.46 71.16
N GLU A 817 61.91 12.17 70.03
CA GLU A 817 60.74 12.91 69.54
C GLU A 817 59.55 11.96 69.23
N GLU A 818 58.32 12.47 69.35
CA GLU A 818 57.09 11.70 69.12
C GLU A 818 57.05 11.01 67.74
N GLN A 819 57.51 11.73 66.71
CA GLN A 819 57.53 11.24 65.32
C GLN A 819 58.44 10.03 65.13
N VAL A 820 59.51 9.94 65.91
CA VAL A 820 60.44 8.81 65.88
C VAL A 820 59.76 7.57 66.45
N TRP A 821 59.02 7.70 67.56
CA TRP A 821 58.24 6.59 68.13
C TRP A 821 57.14 6.10 67.20
N GLN A 822 56.47 7.02 66.51
CA GLN A 822 55.49 6.66 65.48
C GLN A 822 56.17 5.87 64.36
N SER A 823 57.25 6.40 63.78
CA SER A 823 57.98 5.74 62.68
C SER A 823 58.51 4.35 63.06
N LEU A 824 58.99 4.18 64.30
CA LEU A 824 59.43 2.89 64.82
C LEU A 824 58.27 1.89 64.96
N ALA A 825 57.14 2.31 65.51
CA ALA A 825 55.95 1.47 65.62
C ALA A 825 55.33 1.14 64.26
N GLU A 826 55.45 2.02 63.27
CA GLU A 826 54.99 1.74 61.90
C GLU A 826 55.88 0.72 61.19
N GLN A 827 57.19 0.82 61.34
CA GLN A 827 58.12 -0.13 60.74
C GLN A 827 58.04 -1.53 61.39
N TYR A 828 57.79 -1.57 62.70
CA TYR A 828 57.70 -2.79 63.50
C TYR A 828 56.38 -2.80 64.28
N PRO A 829 55.26 -3.12 63.62
CA PRO A 829 53.93 -2.97 64.22
C PRO A 829 53.61 -4.05 65.27
N THR A 830 54.38 -5.14 65.35
CA THR A 830 54.05 -6.27 66.21
C THR A 830 55.19 -6.69 67.12
N LYS A 831 54.85 -7.40 68.22
CA LYS A 831 55.81 -8.00 69.14
C LYS A 831 56.80 -8.93 68.41
N GLU A 832 56.34 -9.67 67.41
CA GLU A 832 57.20 -10.57 66.61
C GLU A 832 58.09 -9.79 65.63
N ALA A 833 57.59 -8.70 65.04
CA ALA A 833 58.40 -7.81 64.21
C ALA A 833 59.55 -7.19 65.03
N TRP A 834 59.29 -6.79 66.28
CA TRP A 834 60.34 -6.28 67.18
C TRP A 834 61.35 -7.34 67.63
N ARG A 835 60.91 -8.59 67.85
CA ARG A 835 61.82 -9.72 68.12
C ARG A 835 62.81 -9.96 66.98
N ASN A 836 62.37 -9.74 65.75
CA ASN A 836 63.18 -9.92 64.54
C ASN A 836 63.76 -8.60 63.99
N ALA A 837 63.62 -7.48 64.71
CA ALA A 837 64.07 -6.18 64.23
C ALA A 837 65.60 -6.13 64.11
N SER A 838 66.09 -5.61 62.99
CA SER A 838 67.52 -5.46 62.74
C SER A 838 68.05 -4.14 63.29
N LEU A 839 69.22 -4.20 63.93
CA LEU A 839 69.87 -3.04 64.52
C LEU A 839 70.09 -1.91 63.50
N ASP A 840 70.55 -2.24 62.30
CA ASP A 840 70.83 -1.27 61.25
C ASP A 840 69.58 -0.48 60.84
N LYS A 841 68.43 -1.14 60.77
CA LYS A 841 67.18 -0.50 60.37
C LYS A 841 66.61 0.36 61.49
N VAL A 842 66.72 -0.08 62.75
CA VAL A 842 66.37 0.76 63.92
C VAL A 842 67.26 2.00 63.99
N LYS A 843 68.58 1.86 63.80
CA LYS A 843 69.50 3.00 63.74
C LYS A 843 69.13 3.98 62.64
N SER A 844 68.73 3.48 61.46
CA SER A 844 68.32 4.34 60.34
C SER A 844 67.09 5.20 60.66
N LEU A 845 66.15 4.68 61.46
CA LEU A 845 64.92 5.39 61.85
C LEU A 845 65.14 6.41 62.97
N LEU A 846 66.16 6.20 63.81
CA LEU A 846 66.55 7.15 64.86
C LEU A 846 67.30 8.38 64.32
N GLY A 847 67.76 8.33 63.07
CA GLY A 847 68.44 9.46 62.42
C GLY A 847 69.63 9.97 63.23
N LYS A 848 69.50 11.17 63.81
CA LYS A 848 70.56 11.84 64.60
C LYS A 848 70.87 11.13 65.93
N GLU A 849 69.99 10.26 66.40
CA GLU A 849 70.12 9.53 67.68
C GLU A 849 70.53 8.07 67.47
N SER A 850 71.11 7.74 66.30
CA SER A 850 71.47 6.37 65.90
C SER A 850 72.35 5.61 66.91
N ASP A 851 73.16 6.33 67.69
CA ASP A 851 74.06 5.75 68.70
C ASP A 851 73.29 5.09 69.85
N LEU A 852 72.04 5.51 70.09
CA LEU A 852 71.16 4.93 71.12
C LEU A 852 70.45 3.65 70.63
N GLY A 853 70.53 3.32 69.34
CA GLY A 853 69.73 2.26 68.73
C GLY A 853 69.97 0.86 69.28
N GLU A 854 71.21 0.56 69.69
CA GLU A 854 71.54 -0.76 70.25
C GLU A 854 70.95 -0.95 71.65
N VAL A 855 71.05 0.08 72.49
CA VAL A 855 70.48 0.08 73.85
C VAL A 855 68.95 0.05 73.78
N LEU A 856 68.36 0.84 72.87
CA LEU A 856 66.92 0.90 72.66
C LEU A 856 66.37 -0.45 72.21
N LEU A 857 66.98 -1.05 71.19
CA LEU A 857 66.56 -2.35 70.65
C LEU A 857 66.66 -3.46 71.70
N GLN A 858 67.77 -3.54 72.44
CA GLN A 858 67.94 -4.52 73.51
C GLN A 858 66.91 -4.34 74.63
N ARG A 859 66.61 -3.10 75.04
CA ARG A 859 65.58 -2.83 76.05
C ARG A 859 64.20 -3.25 75.59
N ILE A 860 63.80 -2.87 74.37
CA ILE A 860 62.50 -3.21 73.81
C ILE A 860 62.36 -4.73 73.65
N GLN A 861 63.36 -5.41 73.07
CA GLN A 861 63.34 -6.86 72.90
C GLN A 861 63.33 -7.62 74.24
N LYS A 862 64.01 -7.11 75.27
CA LYS A 862 63.99 -7.70 76.61
C LYS A 862 62.63 -7.50 77.29
N SER A 863 62.09 -6.29 77.26
CA SER A 863 60.80 -5.96 77.87
C SER A 863 59.62 -6.63 77.18
N LEU A 864 59.69 -6.83 75.85
CA LEU A 864 58.70 -7.58 75.07
C LEU A 864 59.00 -9.08 75.03
N GLY A 865 60.17 -9.53 75.46
CA GLY A 865 60.59 -10.94 75.50
C GLY A 865 59.96 -11.72 76.64
N ASN A 866 59.89 -11.08 77.82
CA ASN A 866 59.03 -11.48 78.93
C ASN A 866 57.55 -11.21 78.63
#